data_AF-A0A097DC57-F1
#
_entry.id   AF-A0A097DC57-F1
#
_cell.length_a   1.000
_cell.length_b   1.000
_cell.length_c   1.000
_cell.angle_alpha   90.00
_cell.angle_beta   90.00
_cell.angle_gamma   90.00
#
_symmetry.space_group_name_H-M   'P 1'
#
loop_
_entity.id
_entity.type
_entity.pdbx_description
1 polymer ?
#
loop_
_entity_poly.entity_id
_entity_poly.type
_entity_poly.pdbx_seq_one_letter_code
_entity_poly.pdbx_strand_id
1 'polypeptide(L)'
;MTLENLQAEMVAALVKETGYVPELFGQDVDLVNGLGMTQEELKGAVAAVEQKLGLPARVSNDFAQHATIGRIARTMVEFVNSGAPTATSEEITLDQVLAFVDDCALRKERPVLETLLTETAGAIARLDAAAGKAAAAVAGNTVAKPVGAAEPAQVMKLLVGALIERTGYPEDMLEPELDLEADLGIDTVKQVEAFAMARVALGVEKDENFRLRDHNTLRKMVQYLVARAPGTPPAAPASPAALQAAATAPPPVAAEPVLEFLRKGMAEKTGYAPEILQPDLDLEVDLGIDTITQIEVFALAREHCGVERNENFRVRHYNTLRKMAEYLTSKASGPAPVPQEPKPASAAPATDSDAVMKLLVSALVERTGYPADMLEPDLDLEADLGIDTVKQVEAFAIARTALGVEKDENFRLRDHNTLRKMVKYLSRTAPSSTAPSPVVSAPVPAPPNASREAKPEAVLKLLVNALVERTGYPEDMLEQDLDLEADLGIDTVKQVEAFAMARVALGVEKDENFRLRDHNTLRKMVQYLVRGAVGSSAPPVSQEPSTAPSKTPPSPAASQSAPTGHAASADAVQAFLVSVLQEKTGYNTEIIQPDLDMEVELGIDTVTQIEAFAITREKFGVPRNEDFRVRHYNTVRKMSAYLAANLPSVGSAPPPQAAPQAPQPAAAQKSLDPEAVRRFVVQCEAKGDVESLRRLAAHLSDKLQAPAAKPLTPPSKMAGQRYEVHPVEQSAQVRNENIAHLKGKTIGISTDAQGSYKPLAQMLEAAGARVVILSTGPAPGNGVSVDWKQPETAGSRLKELQETQPLDGLILLHTTAPAPKLAELEAASWATTVNTFTLGLYYSGIAVYDRINAIPGGGWYLVVTAGGGLFGHANAHGQVPLAGAVGGFIKCLKRELPNSRCKAVDLDPQDTSHWAKQIWTELVSADPDIEVGYNGGRRYVFRDIPTPFATGKPSLSIRPGAVVVVSGGGRGVVYHSAKLLAQVAGARVIVTGRTVPPAGNEEWLKVSEKELPAYRMSWVKRYMAEHRGSTPVQAMRAFDSGIAYRRELHRNLEDCRAQGIHLEYKVCDMTDANAIRSLLAGIRQQYGRIDGIVHGATIEESKSLPMKTPDIFVRTLSAKAHLWQLLVQETWKDDLQFFISFGSGSGRYGNKGQTSYSAANYLIAKAGQVYGALRPGVRSVTIDWPVWVGAGIVENNADYLERLSKLGVCVIDIAEGAYWFVGELLHGGHAGEVVIADDKTFESVGWPRYDQESLRVTAKEAGGTRYAI
;
A
#
# COMPACT_ATOMS: atom_id res chain seq x y z
N MET A 1 6.93 -9.99 -61.46
CA MET A 1 6.45 -9.68 -60.09
C MET A 1 6.07 -8.20 -60.04
N THR A 2 4.86 -7.83 -59.60
CA THR A 2 4.41 -6.43 -59.54
C THR A 2 5.01 -5.72 -58.31
N LEU A 3 5.07 -4.38 -58.34
CA LEU A 3 5.63 -3.56 -57.24
C LEU A 3 4.89 -3.81 -55.90
N GLU A 4 3.59 -4.05 -55.95
CA GLU A 4 2.77 -4.42 -54.78
C GLU A 4 3.13 -5.79 -54.20
N ASN A 5 3.45 -6.76 -55.06
CA ASN A 5 3.86 -8.09 -54.59
C ASN A 5 5.27 -8.07 -53.96
N LEU A 6 6.15 -7.19 -54.45
CA LEU A 6 7.48 -6.98 -53.87
C LEU A 6 7.40 -6.33 -52.48
N GLN A 7 6.49 -5.37 -52.30
CA GLN A 7 6.20 -4.78 -50.97
C GLN A 7 5.61 -5.81 -50.00
N ALA A 8 4.69 -6.65 -50.46
CA ALA A 8 4.09 -7.69 -49.63
C ALA A 8 5.11 -8.74 -49.19
N GLU A 9 6.02 -9.16 -50.07
CA GLU A 9 7.08 -10.11 -49.71
C GLU A 9 8.18 -9.51 -48.84
N MET A 10 8.53 -8.22 -49.03
CA MET A 10 9.46 -7.53 -48.12
C MET A 10 8.89 -7.37 -46.71
N VAL A 11 7.58 -7.10 -46.60
CA VAL A 11 6.88 -7.03 -45.30
C VAL A 11 6.82 -8.42 -44.65
N ALA A 12 6.57 -9.47 -45.43
CA ALA A 12 6.57 -10.85 -44.93
C ALA A 12 7.98 -11.30 -44.47
N ALA A 13 9.04 -10.87 -45.15
CA ALA A 13 10.42 -11.15 -44.74
C ALA A 13 10.82 -10.41 -43.46
N LEU A 14 10.41 -9.14 -43.30
CA LEU A 14 10.62 -8.35 -42.08
C LEU A 14 9.92 -8.97 -40.85
N VAL A 15 8.70 -9.46 -41.03
CA VAL A 15 7.94 -10.14 -39.94
C VAL A 15 8.60 -11.46 -39.54
N LYS A 16 9.27 -12.15 -40.46
CA LYS A 16 9.89 -13.46 -40.20
C LYS A 16 11.28 -13.38 -39.56
N GLU A 17 12.00 -12.27 -39.68
CA GLU A 17 13.36 -12.12 -39.11
C GLU A 17 13.48 -11.22 -37.87
N THR A 18 12.51 -10.35 -37.54
CA THR A 18 12.64 -9.42 -36.39
C THR A 18 11.68 -9.65 -35.23
N GLY A 19 10.79 -10.65 -35.27
CA GLY A 19 10.00 -11.08 -34.12
C GLY A 19 9.18 -10.00 -33.40
N TYR A 20 8.53 -9.09 -34.14
CA TYR A 20 7.60 -8.10 -33.57
C TYR A 20 6.13 -8.47 -33.79
N VAL A 21 5.30 -8.18 -32.78
CA VAL A 21 3.92 -8.64 -32.57
C VAL A 21 2.88 -7.70 -33.22
N PRO A 22 1.71 -8.22 -33.68
CA PRO A 22 0.74 -7.54 -34.56
C PRO A 22 -0.23 -6.54 -33.89
N GLU A 23 0.20 -5.71 -32.95
CA GLU A 23 -0.70 -4.78 -32.25
C GLU A 23 -1.05 -3.49 -33.03
N LEU A 24 -0.81 -3.46 -34.35
CA LEU A 24 -1.13 -2.31 -35.22
C LEU A 24 -2.23 -2.54 -36.25
N PHE A 25 -2.94 -3.67 -36.24
CA PHE A 25 -4.17 -3.82 -37.01
C PHE A 25 -5.30 -4.30 -36.10
N GLY A 26 -6.26 -3.41 -35.88
CA GLY A 26 -7.41 -3.66 -35.02
C GLY A 26 -8.35 -4.74 -35.56
N GLN A 27 -9.05 -5.35 -34.60
CA GLN A 27 -10.24 -6.22 -34.71
C GLN A 27 -10.02 -7.61 -35.32
N ASP A 28 -9.71 -8.61 -34.47
CA ASP A 28 -10.53 -9.82 -34.24
C ASP A 28 -9.79 -10.81 -33.32
N VAL A 29 -10.38 -11.15 -32.18
CA VAL A 29 -9.75 -11.90 -31.04
C VAL A 29 -10.23 -13.35 -30.95
N ASP A 30 -10.76 -13.95 -32.02
CA ASP A 30 -11.29 -15.33 -31.95
C ASP A 30 -10.33 -16.43 -32.40
N LEU A 31 -9.10 -16.11 -32.82
CA LEU A 31 -8.18 -17.14 -33.36
C LEU A 31 -7.20 -17.75 -32.34
N VAL A 32 -7.00 -17.13 -31.17
CA VAL A 32 -5.96 -17.57 -30.21
C VAL A 32 -6.45 -18.66 -29.25
N ASN A 33 -7.77 -18.79 -29.05
CA ASN A 33 -8.35 -19.78 -28.13
C ASN A 33 -8.46 -21.20 -28.69
N GLY A 34 -7.97 -21.46 -29.92
CA GLY A 34 -8.16 -22.75 -30.59
C GLY A 34 -7.09 -23.83 -30.35
N LEU A 35 -5.96 -23.54 -29.69
CA LEU A 35 -4.78 -24.42 -29.79
C LEU A 35 -4.32 -25.13 -28.51
N GLY A 36 -5.09 -25.08 -27.41
CA GLY A 36 -5.04 -26.11 -26.36
C GLY A 36 -3.65 -26.50 -25.83
N MET A 37 -2.72 -25.55 -25.68
CA MET A 37 -1.43 -25.80 -25.04
C MET A 37 -1.48 -25.42 -23.56
N THR A 38 -0.94 -26.28 -22.71
CA THR A 38 -0.85 -26.07 -21.26
C THR A 38 0.35 -25.19 -20.91
N GLN A 39 0.32 -24.53 -19.74
CA GLN A 39 1.41 -23.67 -19.27
C GLN A 39 2.76 -24.38 -19.15
N GLU A 40 2.76 -25.71 -18.93
CA GLU A 40 3.98 -26.52 -18.89
C GLU A 40 4.59 -26.73 -20.28
N GLU A 41 3.78 -26.78 -21.34
CA GLU A 41 4.26 -26.90 -22.72
C GLU A 41 4.86 -25.59 -23.22
N LEU A 42 4.35 -24.44 -22.76
CA LEU A 42 4.93 -23.13 -23.02
C LEU A 42 6.29 -22.96 -22.31
N LYS A 43 6.41 -23.41 -21.05
CA LYS A 43 7.68 -23.42 -20.31
C LYS A 43 8.70 -24.40 -20.89
N GLY A 44 8.25 -25.56 -21.34
CA GLY A 44 9.09 -26.53 -22.05
C GLY A 44 9.61 -26.01 -23.39
N ALA A 45 8.80 -25.24 -24.13
CA ALA A 45 9.21 -24.60 -25.38
C ALA A 45 10.28 -23.51 -25.16
N VAL A 46 10.16 -22.71 -24.10
CA VAL A 46 11.16 -21.68 -23.74
C VAL A 46 12.50 -22.31 -23.32
N ALA A 47 12.47 -23.33 -22.46
CA ALA A 47 13.68 -24.04 -22.04
C ALA A 47 14.37 -24.79 -23.21
N ALA A 48 13.59 -25.34 -24.14
CA ALA A 48 14.13 -25.99 -25.35
C ALA A 48 14.79 -25.00 -26.32
N VAL A 49 14.31 -23.75 -26.37
CA VAL A 49 14.91 -22.66 -27.16
C VAL A 49 16.27 -22.25 -26.58
N GLU A 50 16.37 -22.12 -25.26
CA GLU A 50 17.65 -21.84 -24.57
C GLU A 50 18.69 -22.96 -24.80
N GLN A 51 18.24 -24.22 -24.81
CA GLN A 51 19.10 -25.39 -25.01
C GLN A 51 19.51 -25.61 -26.49
N LYS A 52 18.63 -25.32 -27.47
CA LYS A 52 18.93 -25.47 -28.91
C LYS A 52 19.81 -24.36 -29.48
N LEU A 53 19.77 -23.18 -28.87
CA LEU A 53 20.60 -22.04 -29.28
C LEU A 53 22.01 -22.08 -28.67
N GLY A 54 22.30 -23.04 -27.78
CA GLY A 54 23.64 -23.29 -27.27
C GLY A 54 24.27 -22.11 -26.53
N LEU A 55 23.44 -21.30 -25.84
CA LEU A 55 23.90 -20.12 -25.13
C LEU A 55 24.29 -20.48 -23.68
N PRO A 56 25.56 -20.31 -23.26
CA PRO A 56 25.86 -20.24 -21.84
C PRO A 56 25.37 -18.92 -21.27
N ALA A 57 24.82 -18.97 -20.06
CA ALA A 57 24.38 -17.81 -19.32
C ALA A 57 25.56 -16.90 -18.92
N ARG A 58 26.01 -16.01 -19.82
CA ARG A 58 26.64 -14.67 -19.60
C ARG A 58 27.45 -14.17 -20.82
N VAL A 59 27.16 -12.91 -21.22
CA VAL A 59 28.07 -11.88 -21.82
C VAL A 59 28.25 -11.83 -23.36
N SER A 60 27.55 -10.88 -24.00
CA SER A 60 28.01 -9.74 -24.84
C SER A 60 29.03 -9.94 -25.99
N ASN A 61 28.68 -9.59 -27.25
CA ASN A 61 29.12 -8.36 -27.97
C ASN A 61 28.91 -8.38 -29.51
N ASP A 62 28.56 -7.19 -30.04
CA ASP A 62 28.91 -6.60 -31.35
C ASP A 62 28.16 -6.97 -32.66
N PHE A 63 27.05 -6.25 -32.93
CA PHE A 63 26.38 -6.19 -34.25
C PHE A 63 26.94 -5.09 -35.18
N ALA A 64 28.04 -4.42 -34.80
CA ALA A 64 28.56 -3.26 -35.53
C ALA A 64 29.44 -3.58 -36.76
N GLN A 65 29.62 -4.84 -37.16
CA GLN A 65 30.58 -5.19 -38.22
C GLN A 65 30.06 -5.48 -39.64
N HIS A 66 28.76 -5.41 -39.94
CA HIS A 66 28.27 -5.63 -41.32
C HIS A 66 27.84 -4.36 -42.08
N ALA A 67 28.81 -3.45 -42.26
CA ALA A 67 28.67 -2.24 -43.08
C ALA A 67 28.44 -2.51 -44.59
N THR A 68 28.58 -3.77 -45.02
CA THR A 68 28.41 -4.22 -46.42
C THR A 68 26.94 -4.49 -46.75
N ILE A 69 26.19 -5.12 -45.84
CA ILE A 69 24.78 -5.47 -46.01
C ILE A 69 23.92 -4.19 -46.07
N GLY A 70 24.19 -3.26 -45.15
CA GLY A 70 23.55 -1.95 -45.15
C GLY A 70 23.94 -1.06 -46.34
N ARG A 71 25.00 -1.38 -47.10
CA ARG A 71 25.39 -0.63 -48.30
C ARG A 71 24.62 -1.11 -49.53
N ILE A 72 24.53 -2.43 -49.71
CA ILE A 72 23.79 -3.07 -50.81
C ILE A 72 22.30 -2.70 -50.74
N ALA A 73 21.70 -2.77 -49.55
CA ALA A 73 20.31 -2.40 -49.33
C ALA A 73 20.04 -0.91 -49.64
N ARG A 74 20.98 0.00 -49.30
CA ARG A 74 20.85 1.42 -49.62
C ARG A 74 20.97 1.71 -51.11
N THR A 75 21.91 1.09 -51.81
CA THR A 75 22.11 1.31 -53.26
C THR A 75 20.94 0.78 -54.09
N MET A 76 20.31 -0.32 -53.69
CA MET A 76 19.07 -0.81 -54.34
C MET A 76 17.89 0.12 -54.10
N VAL A 77 17.75 0.66 -52.88
CA VAL A 77 16.69 1.62 -52.54
C VAL A 77 16.89 2.96 -53.26
N GLU A 78 18.12 3.42 -53.43
CA GLU A 78 18.44 4.64 -54.19
C GLU A 78 18.15 4.48 -55.70
N PHE A 79 18.46 3.31 -56.28
CA PHE A 79 18.18 3.01 -57.69
C PHE A 79 16.69 2.92 -58.01
N VAL A 80 15.90 2.36 -57.08
CA VAL A 80 14.43 2.30 -57.19
C VAL A 80 13.79 3.68 -57.03
N ASN A 81 14.40 4.57 -56.24
CA ASN A 81 13.88 5.91 -55.96
C ASN A 81 14.28 6.97 -57.01
N SER A 82 15.31 6.75 -57.83
CA SER A 82 15.67 7.64 -58.94
C SER A 82 14.85 7.32 -60.20
N GLY A 83 13.67 7.92 -60.31
CA GLY A 83 12.63 7.58 -61.29
C GLY A 83 13.07 7.32 -62.74
N ALA A 84 12.89 6.06 -63.14
CA ALA A 84 12.52 5.49 -64.45
C ALA A 84 13.51 5.52 -65.63
N PRO A 85 13.51 4.43 -66.41
CA PRO A 85 13.11 4.51 -67.80
C PRO A 85 11.69 3.95 -67.97
N THR A 86 10.84 4.82 -68.49
CA THR A 86 9.62 4.50 -69.22
C THR A 86 9.82 3.32 -70.17
N ALA A 87 9.20 2.18 -69.91
CA ALA A 87 8.89 1.18 -70.92
C ALA A 87 7.68 0.36 -70.46
N THR A 88 6.71 0.28 -71.34
CA THR A 88 5.47 -0.48 -71.26
C THR A 88 5.71 -1.97 -71.01
N SER A 89 5.08 -2.52 -69.97
CA SER A 89 4.64 -3.92 -69.84
C SER A 89 5.58 -5.06 -70.31
N GLU A 90 6.85 -5.10 -69.89
CA GLU A 90 7.64 -6.34 -69.99
C GLU A 90 8.33 -6.68 -68.67
N GLU A 91 8.31 -7.98 -68.33
CA GLU A 91 8.84 -8.57 -67.11
C GLU A 91 10.36 -8.36 -66.98
N ILE A 92 10.82 -7.93 -65.80
CA ILE A 92 12.24 -7.94 -65.43
C ILE A 92 12.67 -9.40 -65.22
N THR A 93 13.63 -9.88 -66.00
CA THR A 93 14.09 -11.28 -65.94
C THR A 93 15.27 -11.46 -64.97
N LEU A 94 15.43 -12.67 -64.43
CA LEU A 94 16.54 -13.02 -63.53
C LEU A 94 17.91 -12.77 -64.18
N ASP A 95 18.03 -12.96 -65.49
CA ASP A 95 19.25 -12.69 -66.25
C ASP A 95 19.61 -11.19 -66.29
N GLN A 96 18.62 -10.28 -66.26
CA GLN A 96 18.87 -8.83 -66.20
C GLN A 96 19.36 -8.39 -64.81
N VAL A 97 18.84 -9.04 -63.77
CA VAL A 97 19.29 -8.82 -62.38
C VAL A 97 20.69 -9.37 -62.17
N LEU A 98 20.99 -10.56 -62.70
CA LEU A 98 22.32 -11.16 -62.64
C LEU A 98 23.34 -10.40 -63.50
N ALA A 99 22.97 -9.90 -64.68
CA ALA A 99 23.83 -9.05 -65.50
C ALA A 99 24.16 -7.71 -64.81
N PHE A 100 23.20 -7.12 -64.08
CA PHE A 100 23.41 -5.90 -63.28
C PHE A 100 24.35 -6.14 -62.08
N VAL A 101 24.23 -7.30 -61.43
CA VAL A 101 25.13 -7.74 -60.36
C VAL A 101 26.54 -8.07 -60.91
N ASP A 102 26.65 -8.64 -62.11
CA ASP A 102 27.92 -8.93 -62.78
C ASP A 102 28.66 -7.65 -63.23
N ASP A 103 27.94 -6.61 -63.65
CA ASP A 103 28.51 -5.31 -64.05
C ASP A 103 29.00 -4.49 -62.84
N CYS A 104 28.38 -4.72 -61.68
CA CYS A 104 28.85 -4.21 -60.38
C CYS A 104 30.04 -5.05 -59.88
N ALA A 105 31.24 -4.80 -60.43
CA ALA A 105 32.46 -5.56 -60.21
C ALA A 105 32.79 -5.92 -58.72
N LEU A 106 32.27 -7.05 -58.22
CA LEU A 106 32.65 -7.70 -56.97
C LEU A 106 32.74 -9.23 -57.18
N ARG A 107 33.71 -9.67 -58.00
CA ARG A 107 34.00 -11.08 -58.33
C ARG A 107 34.42 -12.00 -57.16
N LYS A 108 34.40 -11.56 -55.90
CA LYS A 108 34.92 -12.35 -54.76
C LYS A 108 33.89 -13.08 -53.89
N GLU A 109 32.59 -12.81 -54.06
CA GLU A 109 31.55 -13.38 -53.16
C GLU A 109 30.50 -14.27 -53.86
N ARG A 110 30.74 -14.61 -55.14
CA ARG A 110 29.89 -15.49 -55.97
C ARG A 110 29.45 -16.83 -55.30
N PRO A 111 30.28 -17.54 -54.52
CA PRO A 111 29.89 -18.86 -53.98
C PRO A 111 28.78 -18.82 -52.92
N VAL A 112 28.66 -17.70 -52.19
CA VAL A 112 27.66 -17.55 -51.10
C VAL A 112 26.27 -17.30 -51.67
N LEU A 113 26.18 -16.51 -52.75
CA LEU A 113 24.94 -16.22 -53.46
C LEU A 113 24.38 -17.44 -54.21
N GLU A 114 25.25 -18.24 -54.86
CA GLU A 114 24.83 -19.46 -55.56
C GLU A 114 24.24 -20.52 -54.59
N THR A 115 24.74 -20.58 -53.35
CA THR A 115 24.24 -21.51 -52.32
C THR A 115 22.85 -21.12 -51.82
N LEU A 116 22.63 -19.83 -51.53
CA LEU A 116 21.34 -19.28 -51.09
C LEU A 116 20.24 -19.42 -52.14
N LEU A 117 20.57 -19.22 -53.42
CA LEU A 117 19.63 -19.38 -54.53
C LEU A 117 19.23 -20.86 -54.74
N THR A 118 20.17 -21.79 -54.56
CA THR A 118 19.91 -23.23 -54.69
C THR A 118 18.98 -23.75 -53.58
N GLU A 119 19.14 -23.28 -52.34
CA GLU A 119 18.29 -23.66 -51.21
C GLU A 119 16.88 -23.06 -51.32
N THR A 120 16.76 -21.84 -51.82
CA THR A 120 15.48 -21.15 -52.02
C THR A 120 14.66 -21.84 -53.13
N ALA A 121 15.29 -22.24 -54.23
CA ALA A 121 14.64 -23.01 -55.30
C ALA A 121 14.13 -24.39 -54.81
N GLY A 122 14.87 -25.05 -53.90
CA GLY A 122 14.44 -26.32 -53.29
C GLY A 122 13.31 -26.18 -52.26
N ALA A 123 13.10 -25.00 -51.69
CA ALA A 123 12.00 -24.70 -50.77
C ALA A 123 10.70 -24.42 -51.53
N ILE A 124 10.78 -23.70 -52.66
CA ILE A 124 9.64 -23.40 -53.53
C ILE A 124 9.07 -24.68 -54.16
N ALA A 125 9.93 -25.60 -54.62
CA ALA A 125 9.50 -26.89 -55.18
C ALA A 125 8.76 -27.80 -54.17
N ARG A 126 8.97 -27.60 -52.86
CA ARG A 126 8.27 -28.33 -51.79
C ARG A 126 6.92 -27.70 -51.44
N LEU A 127 6.77 -26.39 -51.62
CA LEU A 127 5.52 -25.64 -51.45
C LEU A 127 4.53 -25.93 -52.58
N ASP A 128 5.00 -26.03 -53.83
CA ASP A 128 4.15 -26.43 -54.97
C ASP A 128 3.63 -27.88 -54.84
N ALA A 129 4.44 -28.78 -54.28
CA ALA A 129 4.02 -30.17 -53.99
C ALA A 129 2.98 -30.25 -52.84
N ALA A 130 2.95 -29.26 -51.94
CA ALA A 130 1.99 -29.17 -50.84
C ALA A 130 0.67 -28.50 -51.28
N ALA A 131 0.72 -27.52 -52.18
CA ALA A 131 -0.46 -26.89 -52.78
C ALA A 131 -1.31 -27.89 -53.60
N GLY A 132 -0.66 -28.85 -54.26
CA GLY A 132 -1.33 -29.93 -55.01
C GLY A 132 -2.13 -30.92 -54.16
N LYS A 133 -1.88 -31.01 -52.84
CA LYS A 133 -2.66 -31.88 -51.93
C LYS A 133 -3.84 -31.20 -51.25
N ALA A 134 -3.87 -29.86 -51.23
CA ALA A 134 -4.95 -29.08 -50.62
C ALA A 134 -6.21 -29.01 -51.52
N ALA A 135 -6.08 -29.22 -52.83
CA ALA A 135 -7.22 -29.21 -53.76
C ALA A 135 -8.09 -30.48 -53.72
N ALA A 136 -7.66 -31.56 -53.05
CA ALA A 136 -8.38 -32.84 -53.00
C ALA A 136 -9.25 -33.04 -51.73
N ALA A 137 -9.25 -32.09 -50.78
CA ALA A 137 -9.96 -32.24 -49.49
C ALA A 137 -11.21 -31.35 -49.35
N VAL A 138 -11.67 -30.68 -50.41
CA VAL A 138 -12.89 -29.84 -50.40
C VAL A 138 -14.16 -30.63 -50.76
N ALA A 139 -14.06 -31.93 -51.02
CA ALA A 139 -15.22 -32.78 -51.32
C ALA A 139 -15.40 -33.88 -50.26
N GLY A 140 -16.06 -33.54 -49.14
CA GLY A 140 -16.65 -34.56 -48.26
C GLY A 140 -16.65 -34.24 -46.76
N ASN A 141 -17.61 -33.45 -46.28
CA ASN A 141 -18.56 -33.84 -45.22
C ASN A 141 -19.36 -32.64 -44.66
N THR A 142 -20.65 -32.61 -45.03
CA THR A 142 -21.86 -32.31 -44.23
C THR A 142 -21.84 -31.33 -43.04
N VAL A 143 -22.49 -30.17 -43.28
CA VAL A 143 -23.45 -29.41 -42.44
C VAL A 143 -23.29 -29.43 -40.89
N ALA A 144 -22.98 -28.26 -40.32
CA ALA A 144 -23.47 -27.81 -39.00
C ALA A 144 -23.92 -26.33 -39.06
N LYS A 145 -24.96 -26.01 -38.27
CA LYS A 145 -25.93 -24.90 -38.34
C LYS A 145 -25.39 -23.48 -37.99
N PRO A 146 -26.15 -22.40 -38.32
CA PRO A 146 -25.86 -21.03 -37.89
C PRO A 146 -26.13 -20.83 -36.39
N VAL A 147 -25.28 -20.09 -35.69
CA VAL A 147 -25.48 -19.72 -34.28
C VAL A 147 -26.66 -18.75 -34.17
N GLY A 148 -27.73 -19.19 -33.51
CA GLY A 148 -28.93 -18.39 -33.23
C GLY A 148 -28.72 -17.41 -32.07
N ALA A 149 -29.74 -16.60 -31.80
CA ALA A 149 -29.80 -15.56 -30.76
C ALA A 149 -29.03 -15.90 -29.47
N ALA A 150 -28.22 -14.96 -28.96
CA ALA A 150 -27.39 -15.15 -27.77
C ALA A 150 -28.25 -15.53 -26.54
N GLU A 151 -28.15 -16.78 -26.09
CA GLU A 151 -28.89 -17.23 -24.90
C GLU A 151 -28.29 -16.63 -23.61
N PRO A 152 -29.13 -16.14 -22.66
CA PRO A 152 -28.67 -15.54 -21.40
C PRO A 152 -27.70 -16.41 -20.58
N ALA A 153 -27.86 -17.74 -20.63
CA ALA A 153 -26.97 -18.67 -19.93
C ALA A 153 -25.54 -18.65 -20.49
N GLN A 154 -25.40 -18.42 -21.79
CA GLN A 154 -24.11 -18.37 -22.49
C GLN A 154 -23.39 -17.04 -22.21
N VAL A 155 -24.14 -15.94 -22.14
CA VAL A 155 -23.65 -14.61 -21.73
C VAL A 155 -23.24 -14.58 -20.26
N MET A 156 -24.02 -15.24 -19.39
CA MET A 156 -23.69 -15.40 -17.97
C MET A 156 -22.37 -16.14 -17.79
N LYS A 157 -22.19 -17.27 -18.49
CA LYS A 157 -20.95 -18.05 -18.43
C LYS A 157 -19.73 -17.25 -18.90
N LEU A 158 -19.91 -16.39 -19.90
CA LEU A 158 -18.88 -15.48 -20.40
C LEU A 158 -18.48 -14.42 -19.37
N LEU A 159 -19.45 -13.76 -18.73
CA LEU A 159 -19.19 -12.75 -17.69
C LEU A 159 -18.58 -13.36 -16.42
N VAL A 160 -19.09 -14.51 -15.97
CA VAL A 160 -18.56 -15.25 -14.82
C VAL A 160 -17.13 -15.69 -15.10
N GLY A 161 -16.86 -16.32 -16.26
CA GLY A 161 -15.51 -16.71 -16.64
C GLY A 161 -14.51 -15.54 -16.68
N ALA A 162 -14.94 -14.40 -17.25
CA ALA A 162 -14.12 -13.19 -17.30
C ALA A 162 -13.85 -12.60 -15.90
N LEU A 163 -14.81 -12.69 -14.98
CA LEU A 163 -14.62 -12.27 -13.59
C LEU A 163 -13.70 -13.21 -12.82
N ILE A 164 -13.84 -14.54 -12.94
CA ILE A 164 -12.94 -15.52 -12.31
C ILE A 164 -11.49 -15.24 -12.69
N GLU A 165 -11.22 -15.06 -13.99
CA GLU A 165 -9.87 -14.83 -14.51
C GLU A 165 -9.22 -13.55 -13.97
N ARG A 166 -10.01 -12.49 -13.75
CA ARG A 166 -9.51 -11.16 -13.32
C ARG A 166 -9.48 -10.96 -11.81
N THR A 167 -10.35 -11.68 -11.10
CA THR A 167 -10.57 -11.47 -9.66
C THR A 167 -10.03 -12.61 -8.81
N GLY A 168 -9.93 -13.82 -9.36
CA GLY A 168 -9.55 -15.03 -8.64
C GLY A 168 -10.67 -15.63 -7.78
N TYR A 169 -11.90 -15.11 -7.87
CA TYR A 169 -13.05 -15.69 -7.17
C TYR A 169 -13.34 -17.09 -7.73
N PRO A 170 -13.62 -18.10 -6.88
CA PRO A 170 -14.11 -19.38 -7.35
C PRO A 170 -15.55 -19.21 -7.91
N GLU A 171 -15.93 -20.04 -8.88
CA GLU A 171 -17.18 -19.89 -9.65
C GLU A 171 -18.44 -19.88 -8.76
N ASP A 172 -18.39 -20.61 -7.64
CA ASP A 172 -19.45 -20.71 -6.64
C ASP A 172 -19.67 -19.43 -5.83
N MET A 173 -18.71 -18.50 -5.82
CA MET A 173 -18.84 -17.20 -5.17
C MET A 173 -19.38 -16.09 -6.10
N LEU A 174 -19.45 -16.31 -7.42
CA LEU A 174 -19.93 -15.33 -8.40
C LEU A 174 -21.42 -15.52 -8.71
N GLU A 175 -22.26 -15.38 -7.69
CA GLU A 175 -23.69 -15.54 -7.87
C GLU A 175 -24.30 -14.41 -8.73
N PRO A 176 -25.23 -14.72 -9.66
CA PRO A 176 -25.87 -13.75 -10.57
C PRO A 176 -26.45 -12.49 -9.95
N GLU A 177 -26.90 -12.56 -8.68
CA GLU A 177 -27.64 -11.51 -7.99
C GLU A 177 -26.79 -10.63 -7.09
N LEU A 178 -25.56 -11.03 -6.81
CA LEU A 178 -24.70 -10.28 -5.91
C LEU A 178 -24.23 -9.00 -6.59
N ASP A 179 -24.22 -7.92 -5.80
CA ASP A 179 -23.59 -6.68 -6.21
C ASP A 179 -22.08 -6.92 -6.32
N LEU A 180 -21.56 -6.76 -7.52
CA LEU A 180 -20.15 -7.00 -7.81
C LEU A 180 -19.24 -6.11 -6.95
N GLU A 181 -19.66 -4.89 -6.59
CA GLU A 181 -18.88 -3.97 -5.75
C GLU A 181 -19.22 -4.12 -4.25
N ALA A 182 -20.52 -4.07 -3.93
CA ALA A 182 -20.97 -3.98 -2.53
C ALA A 182 -21.04 -5.32 -1.80
N ASP A 183 -21.26 -6.43 -2.51
CA ASP A 183 -21.36 -7.77 -1.92
C ASP A 183 -20.11 -8.60 -2.17
N LEU A 184 -19.47 -8.44 -3.33
CA LEU A 184 -18.28 -9.20 -3.71
C LEU A 184 -16.98 -8.40 -3.63
N GLY A 185 -17.00 -7.08 -3.44
CA GLY A 185 -15.76 -6.29 -3.35
C GLY A 185 -14.92 -6.29 -4.63
N ILE A 186 -15.50 -6.69 -5.76
CA ILE A 186 -14.86 -6.64 -7.07
C ILE A 186 -14.83 -5.17 -7.47
N ASP A 187 -13.63 -4.60 -7.56
CA ASP A 187 -13.46 -3.20 -7.91
C ASP A 187 -14.05 -2.87 -9.29
N THR A 188 -14.44 -1.62 -9.46
CA THR A 188 -15.11 -1.13 -10.67
C THR A 188 -14.24 -1.30 -11.92
N VAL A 189 -12.90 -1.42 -11.81
CA VAL A 189 -12.02 -1.64 -12.96
C VAL A 189 -12.21 -3.06 -13.50
N LYS A 190 -12.20 -4.07 -12.62
CA LYS A 190 -12.39 -5.47 -13.01
C LYS A 190 -13.80 -5.74 -13.55
N GLN A 191 -14.80 -5.06 -13.01
CA GLN A 191 -16.17 -5.12 -13.54
C GLN A 191 -16.26 -4.56 -14.97
N VAL A 192 -15.60 -3.42 -15.24
CA VAL A 192 -15.56 -2.81 -16.59
C VAL A 192 -14.82 -3.72 -17.58
N GLU A 193 -13.72 -4.34 -17.16
CA GLU A 193 -12.95 -5.26 -18.00
C GLU A 193 -13.76 -6.52 -18.37
N ALA A 194 -14.39 -7.17 -17.38
CA ALA A 194 -15.23 -8.35 -17.61
C ALA A 194 -16.44 -8.04 -18.51
N PHE A 195 -17.09 -6.88 -18.28
CA PHE A 195 -18.19 -6.43 -19.10
C PHE A 195 -17.77 -6.07 -20.54
N ALA A 196 -16.62 -5.42 -20.71
CA ALA A 196 -16.08 -5.09 -22.03
C ALA A 196 -15.74 -6.34 -22.84
N MET A 197 -15.19 -7.37 -22.19
CA MET A 197 -14.89 -8.66 -22.80
C MET A 197 -16.16 -9.37 -23.26
N ALA A 198 -17.17 -9.47 -22.38
CA ALA A 198 -18.46 -10.08 -22.74
C ALA A 198 -19.17 -9.31 -23.86
N ARG A 199 -19.05 -7.97 -23.88
CA ARG A 199 -19.58 -7.11 -24.95
C ARG A 199 -18.93 -7.37 -26.31
N VAL A 200 -17.61 -7.49 -26.34
CA VAL A 200 -16.84 -7.80 -27.56
C VAL A 200 -17.18 -9.20 -28.07
N ALA A 201 -17.22 -10.19 -27.18
CA ALA A 201 -17.57 -11.57 -27.52
C ALA A 201 -19.00 -11.74 -28.09
N LEU A 202 -19.90 -10.79 -27.80
CA LEU A 202 -21.30 -10.82 -28.26
C LEU A 202 -21.57 -9.88 -29.44
N GLY A 203 -20.55 -9.18 -29.95
CA GLY A 203 -20.72 -8.22 -31.05
C GLY A 203 -21.62 -7.03 -30.70
N VAL A 204 -21.71 -6.65 -29.42
CA VAL A 204 -22.57 -5.56 -28.94
C VAL A 204 -21.85 -4.21 -29.11
N GLU A 205 -22.45 -3.29 -29.87
CA GLU A 205 -21.90 -1.93 -30.05
C GLU A 205 -21.76 -1.18 -28.73
N LYS A 206 -20.78 -0.28 -28.64
CA LYS A 206 -20.50 0.48 -27.42
C LYS A 206 -21.58 1.55 -27.21
N ASP A 207 -22.28 1.49 -26.08
CA ASP A 207 -23.28 2.49 -25.68
C ASP A 207 -22.63 3.58 -24.81
N GLU A 208 -22.62 4.82 -25.29
CA GLU A 208 -22.01 5.96 -24.59
C GLU A 208 -22.79 6.40 -23.33
N ASN A 209 -24.02 5.93 -23.14
CA ASN A 209 -24.85 6.25 -21.97
C ASN A 209 -24.85 5.13 -20.91
N PHE A 210 -24.14 4.02 -21.14
CA PHE A 210 -24.06 2.92 -20.18
C PHE A 210 -23.34 3.35 -18.90
N ARG A 211 -23.96 3.05 -17.75
CA ARG A 211 -23.39 3.31 -16.43
C ARG A 211 -23.32 2.00 -15.64
N LEU A 212 -22.11 1.59 -15.27
CA LEU A 212 -21.87 0.33 -14.57
C LEU A 212 -22.65 0.23 -13.25
N ARG A 213 -22.79 1.36 -12.53
CA ARG A 213 -23.55 1.44 -11.27
C ARG A 213 -25.03 1.07 -11.41
N ASP A 214 -25.60 1.27 -12.60
CA ASP A 214 -27.00 0.95 -12.90
C ASP A 214 -27.14 -0.56 -13.27
N HIS A 215 -26.00 -1.25 -13.50
CA HIS A 215 -25.86 -2.66 -13.86
C HIS A 215 -24.83 -3.37 -12.96
N ASN A 216 -24.98 -3.19 -11.64
CA ASN A 216 -24.06 -3.63 -10.60
C ASN A 216 -24.06 -5.14 -10.30
N THR A 217 -24.89 -5.96 -10.96
CA THR A 217 -24.93 -7.41 -10.79
C THR A 217 -24.72 -8.14 -12.11
N LEU A 218 -24.24 -9.38 -12.04
CA LEU A 218 -24.06 -10.27 -13.19
C LEU A 218 -25.35 -10.44 -14.00
N ARG A 219 -26.51 -10.62 -13.34
CA ARG A 219 -27.82 -10.70 -14.01
C ARG A 219 -28.15 -9.42 -14.77
N LYS A 220 -27.93 -8.24 -14.19
CA LYS A 220 -28.21 -6.95 -14.85
C LYS A 220 -27.28 -6.71 -16.04
N MET A 221 -26.03 -7.14 -15.95
CA MET A 221 -25.07 -7.08 -17.07
C MET A 221 -25.46 -8.04 -18.20
N VAL A 222 -25.85 -9.28 -17.87
CA VAL A 222 -26.33 -10.28 -18.84
C VAL A 222 -27.58 -9.77 -19.57
N GLN A 223 -28.57 -9.26 -18.84
CA GLN A 223 -29.79 -8.70 -19.43
C GLN A 223 -29.49 -7.56 -20.38
N TYR A 224 -28.54 -6.69 -20.03
CA TYR A 224 -28.14 -5.57 -20.87
C TYR A 224 -27.47 -6.04 -22.17
N LEU A 225 -26.56 -7.01 -22.10
CA LEU A 225 -25.83 -7.52 -23.26
C LEU A 225 -26.72 -8.34 -24.20
N VAL A 226 -27.60 -9.20 -23.66
CA VAL A 226 -28.55 -9.99 -24.47
C VAL A 226 -29.54 -9.09 -25.22
N ALA A 227 -29.99 -8.00 -24.61
CA ALA A 227 -30.92 -7.06 -25.23
C ALA A 227 -30.34 -6.28 -26.42
N ARG A 228 -29.01 -6.27 -26.59
CA ARG A 228 -28.30 -5.50 -27.62
C ARG A 228 -27.44 -6.36 -28.55
N ALA A 229 -27.45 -7.68 -28.38
CA ALA A 229 -26.78 -8.61 -29.28
C ALA A 229 -27.50 -8.67 -30.64
N PRO A 230 -26.79 -8.80 -31.78
CA PRO A 230 -27.41 -8.88 -33.10
C PRO A 230 -28.34 -10.10 -33.21
N GLY A 231 -29.62 -9.87 -33.56
CA GLY A 231 -30.62 -10.94 -33.79
C GLY A 231 -31.82 -10.97 -32.84
N THR A 232 -31.92 -10.05 -31.88
CA THR A 232 -33.06 -9.97 -30.94
C THR A 232 -34.14 -8.98 -31.46
N PRO A 233 -35.44 -9.33 -31.51
CA PRO A 233 -36.48 -8.42 -32.00
C PRO A 233 -36.72 -7.23 -31.05
N PRO A 234 -37.01 -6.01 -31.56
CA PRO A 234 -37.22 -4.83 -30.71
C PRO A 234 -38.57 -4.89 -29.97
N ALA A 235 -38.54 -4.67 -28.65
CA ALA A 235 -39.73 -4.41 -27.85
C ALA A 235 -40.18 -2.95 -28.04
N ALA A 236 -41.47 -2.76 -28.33
CA ALA A 236 -42.07 -1.48 -28.72
C ALA A 236 -42.12 -0.43 -27.58
N PRO A 237 -41.99 0.88 -27.88
CA PRO A 237 -42.09 1.95 -26.89
C PRO A 237 -43.55 2.38 -26.67
N ALA A 238 -43.96 2.56 -25.41
CA ALA A 238 -45.18 3.27 -25.06
C ALA A 238 -44.88 4.78 -24.93
N SER A 239 -45.56 5.60 -25.76
CA SER A 239 -45.37 7.05 -25.88
C SER A 239 -46.24 7.85 -24.89
N PRO A 240 -45.83 9.08 -24.48
CA PRO A 240 -46.52 9.92 -23.50
C PRO A 240 -47.41 11.00 -24.15
N ALA A 241 -48.57 11.35 -23.55
CA ALA A 241 -49.11 12.73 -23.46
C ALA A 241 -50.51 12.84 -22.82
N ALA A 242 -50.67 13.94 -22.05
CA ALA A 242 -51.86 14.77 -21.79
C ALA A 242 -52.87 14.40 -20.68
N LEU A 243 -52.92 15.25 -19.62
CA LEU A 243 -54.03 16.18 -19.34
C LEU A 243 -53.67 17.17 -18.21
N GLN A 244 -53.77 18.48 -18.51
CA GLN A 244 -53.80 19.60 -17.56
C GLN A 244 -55.19 19.72 -16.92
N ALA A 245 -55.30 20.22 -15.68
CA ALA A 245 -56.07 21.43 -15.30
C ALA A 245 -56.11 21.68 -13.77
N ALA A 246 -56.32 22.96 -13.41
CA ALA A 246 -56.15 23.63 -12.12
C ALA A 246 -57.28 23.44 -11.09
N ALA A 247 -57.02 23.69 -9.79
CA ALA A 247 -57.83 24.57 -8.90
C ALA A 247 -57.37 24.64 -7.41
N THR A 248 -57.17 25.89 -6.94
CA THR A 248 -57.44 26.51 -5.61
C THR A 248 -56.79 26.02 -4.30
N ALA A 249 -56.13 26.97 -3.62
CA ALA A 249 -55.50 26.87 -2.30
C ALA A 249 -56.47 27.09 -1.11
N PRO A 250 -56.23 26.44 0.06
CA PRO A 250 -56.83 26.80 1.37
C PRO A 250 -55.90 27.73 2.20
N PRO A 251 -56.41 28.38 3.27
CA PRO A 251 -55.71 29.47 3.98
C PRO A 251 -54.57 28.98 4.89
N PRO A 252 -53.56 29.83 5.21
CA PRO A 252 -52.38 29.43 5.95
C PRO A 252 -52.64 29.26 7.46
N VAL A 253 -52.04 28.22 8.04
CA VAL A 253 -51.80 28.10 9.48
C VAL A 253 -50.89 29.27 9.90
N ALA A 254 -51.10 29.90 11.06
CA ALA A 254 -50.19 30.97 11.50
C ALA A 254 -48.79 30.40 11.80
N ALA A 255 -47.71 31.07 11.41
CA ALA A 255 -46.33 30.57 11.54
C ALA A 255 -45.79 30.58 12.98
N GLU A 256 -46.37 31.39 13.87
CA GLU A 256 -45.81 31.59 15.22
C GLU A 256 -45.83 30.37 16.15
N PRO A 257 -46.87 29.52 16.18
CA PRO A 257 -46.85 28.30 16.98
C PRO A 257 -45.75 27.31 16.55
N VAL A 258 -45.45 27.25 15.24
CA VAL A 258 -44.40 26.38 14.69
C VAL A 258 -43.02 26.92 15.02
N LEU A 259 -42.87 28.25 14.97
CA LEU A 259 -41.63 28.93 15.32
C LEU A 259 -41.28 28.71 16.80
N GLU A 260 -42.26 28.83 17.71
CA GLU A 260 -42.03 28.59 19.14
C GLU A 260 -41.73 27.11 19.44
N PHE A 261 -42.35 26.17 18.70
CA PHE A 261 -42.04 24.75 18.80
C PHE A 261 -40.59 24.45 18.39
N LEU A 262 -40.14 25.01 17.26
CA LEU A 262 -38.76 24.90 16.79
C LEU A 262 -37.79 25.54 17.78
N ARG A 263 -38.10 26.73 18.31
CA ARG A 263 -37.26 27.43 19.29
C ARG A 263 -37.10 26.64 20.57
N LYS A 264 -38.19 26.09 21.10
CA LYS A 264 -38.17 25.25 22.31
C LYS A 264 -37.40 23.94 22.09
N GLY A 265 -37.66 23.25 20.97
CA GLY A 265 -36.94 22.03 20.61
C GLY A 265 -35.44 22.27 20.45
N MET A 266 -35.06 23.43 19.89
CA MET A 266 -33.66 23.81 19.76
C MET A 266 -33.02 24.13 21.12
N ALA A 267 -33.72 24.82 22.02
CA ALA A 267 -33.26 25.11 23.38
C ALA A 267 -32.99 23.82 24.18
N GLU A 268 -33.92 22.87 24.12
CA GLU A 268 -33.82 21.59 24.85
C GLU A 268 -32.65 20.73 24.35
N LYS A 269 -32.36 20.76 23.04
CA LYS A 269 -31.30 19.96 22.42
C LYS A 269 -29.90 20.54 22.58
N THR A 270 -29.78 21.87 22.54
CA THR A 270 -28.49 22.57 22.55
C THR A 270 -28.11 23.10 23.94
N GLY A 271 -29.08 23.23 24.84
CA GLY A 271 -28.90 23.88 26.14
C GLY A 271 -28.90 25.42 26.06
N TYR A 272 -29.14 26.02 24.89
CA TYR A 272 -29.25 27.48 24.78
C TYR A 272 -30.48 28.00 25.53
N ALA A 273 -30.31 29.14 26.20
CA ALA A 273 -31.43 29.88 26.76
C ALA A 273 -32.35 30.34 25.62
N PRO A 274 -33.68 30.21 25.74
CA PRO A 274 -34.62 30.52 24.65
C PRO A 274 -34.44 31.95 24.09
N GLU A 275 -33.96 32.89 24.91
CA GLU A 275 -33.71 34.30 24.54
C GLU A 275 -32.55 34.47 23.54
N ILE A 276 -31.61 33.53 23.50
CA ILE A 276 -30.47 33.52 22.57
C ILE A 276 -30.88 32.98 21.19
N LEU A 277 -31.87 32.09 21.15
CA LEU A 277 -32.40 31.47 19.93
C LEU A 277 -33.37 32.40 19.20
N GLN A 278 -32.85 33.52 18.70
CA GLN A 278 -33.66 34.47 17.94
C GLN A 278 -34.07 33.88 16.59
N PRO A 279 -35.32 34.08 16.12
CA PRO A 279 -35.86 33.46 14.91
C PRO A 279 -35.06 33.64 13.62
N ASP A 280 -34.35 34.78 13.52
CA ASP A 280 -33.70 35.25 12.30
C ASP A 280 -32.19 34.99 12.27
N LEU A 281 -31.61 34.49 13.37
CA LEU A 281 -30.19 34.13 13.42
C LEU A 281 -29.93 32.84 12.65
N ASP A 282 -28.78 32.79 11.98
CA ASP A 282 -28.29 31.58 11.33
C ASP A 282 -27.89 30.55 12.39
N LEU A 283 -28.55 29.40 12.35
CA LEU A 283 -28.35 28.35 13.36
C LEU A 283 -26.93 27.77 13.30
N GLU A 284 -26.28 27.72 12.13
CA GLU A 284 -24.93 27.18 11.98
C GLU A 284 -23.86 28.28 12.12
N VAL A 285 -24.06 29.41 11.44
CA VAL A 285 -23.04 30.48 11.36
C VAL A 285 -23.02 31.37 12.59
N ASP A 286 -24.19 31.76 13.11
CA ASP A 286 -24.28 32.70 14.24
C ASP A 286 -24.33 31.98 15.59
N LEU A 287 -24.94 30.79 15.63
CA LEU A 287 -25.22 30.06 16.88
C LEU A 287 -24.42 28.74 17.02
N GLY A 288 -23.67 28.34 15.99
CA GLY A 288 -22.81 27.15 16.05
C GLY A 288 -23.56 25.82 16.25
N ILE A 289 -24.86 25.79 15.94
CA ILE A 289 -25.71 24.61 16.07
C ILE A 289 -25.50 23.75 14.83
N ASP A 290 -25.00 22.54 15.05
CA ASP A 290 -24.66 21.62 13.98
C ASP A 290 -25.90 21.17 13.17
N THR A 291 -25.66 20.80 11.90
CA THR A 291 -26.72 20.41 10.98
C THR A 291 -27.50 19.16 11.44
N ILE A 292 -26.92 18.28 12.27
CA ILE A 292 -27.61 17.08 12.77
C ILE A 292 -28.69 17.52 13.77
N THR A 293 -28.33 18.38 14.73
CA THR A 293 -29.27 18.95 15.69
C THR A 293 -30.39 19.72 14.99
N GLN A 294 -30.05 20.49 13.94
CA GLN A 294 -31.06 21.18 13.12
C GLN A 294 -32.03 20.21 12.42
N ILE A 295 -31.52 19.13 11.82
CA ILE A 295 -32.35 18.10 11.15
C ILE A 295 -33.27 17.40 12.15
N GLU A 296 -32.79 17.08 13.35
CA GLU A 296 -33.59 16.41 14.38
C GLU A 296 -34.76 17.28 14.86
N VAL A 297 -34.49 18.53 15.22
CA VAL A 297 -35.53 19.47 15.68
C VAL A 297 -36.52 19.78 14.55
N PHE A 298 -36.04 19.95 13.32
CA PHE A 298 -36.89 20.14 12.16
C PHE A 298 -37.77 18.91 11.86
N ALA A 299 -37.24 17.69 12.00
CA ALA A 299 -38.01 16.46 11.78
C ALA A 299 -39.17 16.32 12.78
N LEU A 300 -38.94 16.68 14.04
CA LEU A 300 -39.98 16.73 15.08
C LEU A 300 -41.04 17.79 14.75
N ALA A 301 -40.63 18.99 14.36
CA ALA A 301 -41.56 20.06 13.99
C ALA A 301 -42.36 19.71 12.72
N ARG A 302 -41.74 19.02 11.76
CA ARG A 302 -42.39 18.52 10.55
C ARG A 302 -43.49 17.51 10.87
N GLU A 303 -43.19 16.55 11.75
CA GLU A 303 -44.16 15.56 12.21
C GLU A 303 -45.30 16.24 12.99
N HIS A 304 -44.96 17.21 13.86
CA HIS A 304 -45.94 18.00 14.60
C HIS A 304 -46.88 18.81 13.68
N CYS A 305 -46.36 19.32 12.55
CA CYS A 305 -47.14 20.07 11.57
C CYS A 305 -47.85 19.18 10.52
N GLY A 306 -47.70 17.86 10.58
CA GLY A 306 -48.30 16.93 9.61
C GLY A 306 -47.74 17.07 8.19
N VAL A 307 -46.49 17.52 8.02
CA VAL A 307 -45.88 17.75 6.71
C VAL A 307 -45.19 16.49 6.20
N GLU A 308 -45.51 16.02 4.99
CA GLU A 308 -44.87 14.84 4.39
C GLU A 308 -43.36 15.03 4.17
N ARG A 309 -42.60 13.92 4.19
CA ARG A 309 -41.15 13.95 4.05
C ARG A 309 -40.80 14.20 2.59
N ASN A 310 -40.12 15.31 2.31
CA ASN A 310 -39.61 15.63 0.98
C ASN A 310 -38.14 15.20 0.87
N GLU A 311 -37.83 14.24 0.00
CA GLU A 311 -36.48 13.69 -0.21
C GLU A 311 -35.47 14.72 -0.77
N ASN A 312 -35.98 15.77 -1.41
CA ASN A 312 -35.20 16.89 -1.93
C ASN A 312 -35.04 18.03 -0.92
N PHE A 313 -35.61 17.92 0.28
CA PHE A 313 -35.42 18.91 1.33
C PHE A 313 -33.98 18.94 1.82
N ARG A 314 -33.45 20.14 2.06
CA ARG A 314 -32.09 20.37 2.54
C ARG A 314 -32.13 21.44 3.62
N VAL A 315 -31.82 21.05 4.86
CA VAL A 315 -31.85 21.92 6.04
C VAL A 315 -31.01 23.19 5.86
N ARG A 316 -29.86 23.09 5.17
CA ARG A 316 -29.00 24.25 4.84
C ARG A 316 -29.69 25.39 4.09
N HIS A 317 -30.78 25.13 3.36
CA HIS A 317 -31.53 26.18 2.65
C HIS A 317 -32.58 26.87 3.55
N TYR A 318 -32.78 26.36 4.76
CA TYR A 318 -33.69 26.85 5.80
C TYR A 318 -32.91 27.00 7.11
N ASN A 319 -31.83 27.75 7.07
CA ASN A 319 -30.81 27.89 8.12
C ASN A 319 -31.22 28.76 9.33
N THR A 320 -32.44 29.28 9.39
CA THR A 320 -32.96 30.03 10.53
C THR A 320 -34.27 29.42 11.02
N LEU A 321 -34.59 29.57 12.31
CA LEU A 321 -35.85 29.05 12.86
C LEU A 321 -37.07 29.62 12.12
N ARG A 322 -37.02 30.89 11.69
CA ARG A 322 -38.09 31.53 10.90
C ARG A 322 -38.27 30.86 9.54
N LYS A 323 -37.19 30.62 8.80
CA LYS A 323 -37.26 29.94 7.49
C LYS A 323 -37.78 28.51 7.62
N MET A 324 -37.39 27.80 8.68
CA MET A 324 -37.91 26.46 8.97
C MET A 324 -39.42 26.49 9.27
N ALA A 325 -39.87 27.44 10.10
CA ALA A 325 -41.28 27.62 10.42
C ALA A 325 -42.09 27.98 9.16
N GLU A 326 -41.64 28.95 8.37
CA GLU A 326 -42.28 29.35 7.11
C GLU A 326 -42.40 28.17 6.12
N TYR A 327 -41.36 27.35 6.00
CA TYR A 327 -41.41 26.16 5.16
C TYR A 327 -42.50 25.18 5.64
N LEU A 328 -42.50 24.85 6.93
CA LEU A 328 -43.46 23.91 7.51
C LEU A 328 -44.89 24.44 7.41
N THR A 329 -45.09 25.72 7.70
CA THR A 329 -46.38 26.38 7.56
C THR A 329 -46.86 26.45 6.12
N SER A 330 -45.96 26.64 5.15
CA SER A 330 -46.31 26.65 3.72
C SER A 330 -46.71 25.27 3.17
N LYS A 331 -46.40 24.20 3.90
CA LYS A 331 -46.65 22.80 3.49
C LYS A 331 -47.72 22.08 4.32
N ALA A 332 -48.13 22.65 5.44
CA ALA A 332 -49.21 22.11 6.26
C ALA A 332 -50.57 22.42 5.61
N SER A 333 -51.38 21.40 5.32
CA SER A 333 -52.77 21.53 4.85
C SER A 333 -53.70 20.72 5.76
N GLY A 334 -54.48 21.40 6.61
CA GLY A 334 -55.55 20.80 7.43
C GLY A 334 -55.62 21.35 8.88
N PRO A 335 -56.82 21.42 9.51
CA PRO A 335 -56.98 22.02 10.84
C PRO A 335 -56.47 21.10 11.95
N ALA A 336 -55.93 21.72 13.00
CA ALA A 336 -55.30 21.09 14.16
C ALA A 336 -56.20 20.07 14.90
N PRO A 337 -55.68 18.92 15.35
CA PRO A 337 -56.41 18.03 16.26
C PRO A 337 -56.38 18.57 17.69
N VAL A 338 -57.55 18.56 18.35
CA VAL A 338 -57.76 18.89 19.77
C VAL A 338 -57.22 17.75 20.66
N PRO A 339 -56.68 18.02 21.86
CA PRO A 339 -56.12 16.97 22.74
C PRO A 339 -57.21 16.02 23.25
N GLN A 340 -57.02 14.72 23.08
CA GLN A 340 -57.75 13.67 23.81
C GLN A 340 -56.80 12.93 24.76
N GLU A 341 -57.20 12.85 26.02
CA GLU A 341 -56.58 11.99 27.05
C GLU A 341 -56.75 10.50 26.73
N PRO A 342 -55.82 9.64 27.22
CA PRO A 342 -55.57 8.32 26.67
C PRO A 342 -56.58 7.27 27.15
N LYS A 343 -57.15 6.53 26.21
CA LYS A 343 -57.74 5.20 26.46
C LYS A 343 -56.84 4.14 25.80
N PRO A 344 -56.60 2.99 26.44
CA PRO A 344 -55.41 2.19 26.20
C PRO A 344 -55.52 1.45 24.87
N ALA A 345 -54.63 1.80 23.94
CA ALA A 345 -54.39 1.00 22.75
C ALA A 345 -53.41 -0.13 23.11
N SER A 346 -53.86 -1.35 22.84
CA SER A 346 -53.12 -2.60 22.92
C SER A 346 -51.70 -2.48 22.37
N ALA A 347 -50.70 -2.88 23.18
CA ALA A 347 -49.31 -3.00 22.76
C ALA A 347 -49.18 -4.02 21.61
N ALA A 348 -48.52 -3.61 20.53
CA ALA A 348 -47.85 -4.55 19.62
C ALA A 348 -46.51 -4.98 20.25
N PRO A 349 -46.05 -6.22 20.08
CA PRO A 349 -44.79 -6.67 20.67
C PRO A 349 -43.61 -5.99 19.97
N ALA A 350 -42.78 -5.27 20.73
CA ALA A 350 -41.51 -4.75 20.27
C ALA A 350 -40.47 -5.89 20.17
N THR A 351 -39.69 -5.92 19.09
CA THR A 351 -38.47 -6.74 19.00
C THR A 351 -37.54 -6.36 20.15
N ASP A 352 -37.07 -7.35 20.92
CA ASP A 352 -36.28 -7.15 22.13
C ASP A 352 -34.95 -6.42 21.83
N SER A 353 -34.88 -5.13 22.15
CA SER A 353 -33.72 -4.27 21.91
C SER A 353 -32.47 -4.79 22.62
N ASP A 354 -32.62 -5.51 23.72
CA ASP A 354 -31.49 -6.10 24.47
C ASP A 354 -30.94 -7.33 23.75
N ALA A 355 -31.79 -8.09 23.05
CA ALA A 355 -31.36 -9.22 22.22
C ALA A 355 -30.58 -8.74 20.98
N VAL A 356 -31.03 -7.66 20.33
CA VAL A 356 -30.33 -7.03 19.20
C VAL A 356 -28.97 -6.47 19.65
N MET A 357 -28.92 -5.82 20.82
CA MET A 357 -27.69 -5.29 21.39
C MET A 357 -26.67 -6.40 21.69
N LYS A 358 -27.10 -7.49 22.36
CA LYS A 358 -26.23 -8.65 22.63
C LYS A 358 -25.68 -9.27 21.36
N LEU A 359 -26.48 -9.34 20.31
CA LEU A 359 -26.10 -9.95 19.06
C LEU A 359 -25.09 -9.09 18.27
N LEU A 360 -25.27 -7.77 18.24
CA LEU A 360 -24.28 -6.84 17.69
C LEU A 360 -22.98 -6.81 18.50
N VAL A 361 -23.05 -6.85 19.83
CA VAL A 361 -21.87 -6.94 20.69
C VAL A 361 -21.12 -8.24 20.43
N SER A 362 -21.81 -9.38 20.39
CA SER A 362 -21.21 -10.69 20.08
C SER A 362 -20.54 -10.69 18.70
N ALA A 363 -21.20 -10.14 17.68
CA ALA A 363 -20.66 -10.06 16.33
C ALA A 363 -19.42 -9.14 16.26
N LEU A 364 -19.39 -8.04 17.01
CA LEU A 364 -18.21 -7.18 17.10
C LEU A 364 -17.08 -7.84 17.91
N VAL A 365 -17.38 -8.55 19.01
CA VAL A 365 -16.37 -9.31 19.79
C VAL A 365 -15.69 -10.35 18.90
N GLU A 366 -16.46 -11.16 18.18
CA GLU A 366 -15.98 -12.19 17.25
C GLU A 366 -15.05 -11.60 16.16
N ARG A 367 -15.38 -10.41 15.64
CA ARG A 367 -14.69 -9.82 14.47
C ARG A 367 -13.52 -8.92 14.81
N THR A 368 -13.53 -8.29 15.99
CA THR A 368 -12.53 -7.28 16.38
C THR A 368 -11.62 -7.74 17.51
N GLY A 369 -12.01 -8.79 18.25
CA GLY A 369 -11.31 -9.25 19.44
C GLY A 369 -11.48 -8.33 20.67
N TYR A 370 -12.35 -7.33 20.60
CA TYR A 370 -12.69 -6.52 21.77
C TYR A 370 -13.44 -7.37 22.81
N PRO A 371 -13.08 -7.30 24.10
CA PRO A 371 -13.91 -7.83 25.17
C PRO A 371 -15.31 -7.18 25.18
N ALA A 372 -16.36 -7.97 25.44
CA ALA A 372 -17.74 -7.47 25.41
C ALA A 372 -18.00 -6.29 26.35
N ASP A 373 -17.26 -6.21 27.46
CA ASP A 373 -17.30 -5.12 28.44
C ASP A 373 -16.70 -3.80 27.93
N MET A 374 -15.96 -3.80 26.82
CA MET A 374 -15.39 -2.61 26.17
C MET A 374 -16.27 -2.01 25.07
N LEU A 375 -17.32 -2.72 24.64
CA LEU A 375 -18.21 -2.31 23.55
C LEU A 375 -19.45 -1.59 24.09
N GLU A 376 -19.25 -0.37 24.60
CA GLU A 376 -20.34 0.43 25.14
C GLU A 376 -21.32 0.91 24.03
N PRO A 377 -22.64 0.92 24.28
CA PRO A 377 -23.63 1.23 23.26
C PRO A 377 -23.50 2.61 22.58
N ASP A 378 -22.96 3.59 23.28
CA ASP A 378 -22.95 4.99 22.85
C ASP A 378 -21.64 5.46 22.22
N LEU A 379 -20.58 4.62 22.24
CA LEU A 379 -19.30 4.95 21.65
C LEU A 379 -19.34 4.85 20.12
N ASP A 380 -18.63 5.75 19.44
CA ASP A 380 -18.43 5.72 17.99
C ASP A 380 -17.52 4.54 17.60
N LEU A 381 -18.01 3.65 16.75
CA LEU A 381 -17.28 2.45 16.37
C LEU A 381 -15.96 2.77 15.65
N GLU A 382 -15.88 3.87 14.90
CA GLU A 382 -14.67 4.27 14.16
C GLU A 382 -13.84 5.29 14.93
N ALA A 383 -14.46 6.41 15.36
CA ALA A 383 -13.76 7.52 15.98
C ALA A 383 -13.30 7.20 17.40
N ASP A 384 -14.11 6.43 18.14
CA ASP A 384 -13.82 6.07 19.52
C ASP A 384 -13.14 4.70 19.58
N LEU A 385 -13.76 3.66 19.03
CA LEU A 385 -13.26 2.28 19.15
C LEU A 385 -12.26 1.86 18.06
N GLY A 386 -12.04 2.68 17.03
CA GLY A 386 -11.11 2.41 15.93
C GLY A 386 -11.40 1.14 15.13
N ILE A 387 -12.64 0.66 15.18
CA ILE A 387 -13.11 -0.48 14.41
C ILE A 387 -13.26 -0.01 12.98
N ASP A 388 -12.52 -0.61 12.06
CA ASP A 388 -12.58 -0.22 10.66
C ASP A 388 -13.96 -0.48 10.05
N THR A 389 -14.26 0.24 8.97
CA THR A 389 -15.56 0.19 8.31
C THR A 389 -15.90 -1.20 7.77
N VAL A 390 -14.90 -2.04 7.45
CA VAL A 390 -15.12 -3.41 6.96
C VAL A 390 -15.68 -4.28 8.09
N LYS A 391 -15.07 -4.22 9.28
CA LYS A 391 -15.50 -4.96 10.47
C LYS A 391 -16.86 -4.51 11.00
N GLN A 392 -17.16 -3.21 10.89
CA GLN A 392 -18.48 -2.68 11.21
C GLN A 392 -19.58 -3.22 10.27
N VAL A 393 -19.30 -3.27 8.96
CA VAL A 393 -20.23 -3.83 7.96
C VAL A 393 -20.43 -5.33 8.20
N GLU A 394 -19.36 -6.09 8.48
CA GLU A 394 -19.44 -7.52 8.79
C GLU A 394 -20.34 -7.78 10.02
N ALA A 395 -20.11 -7.08 11.13
CA ALA A 395 -20.90 -7.26 12.35
C ALA A 395 -22.37 -6.83 12.17
N PHE A 396 -22.61 -5.74 11.44
CA PHE A 396 -23.97 -5.30 11.11
C PHE A 396 -24.70 -6.29 10.20
N ALA A 397 -24.00 -6.87 9.22
CA ALA A 397 -24.56 -7.87 8.32
C ALA A 397 -24.96 -9.14 9.09
N ILE A 398 -24.13 -9.60 10.02
CA ILE A 398 -24.46 -10.72 10.92
C ILE A 398 -25.73 -10.39 11.73
N ALA A 399 -25.80 -9.19 12.31
CA ALA A 399 -26.96 -8.80 13.10
C ALA A 399 -28.25 -8.65 12.32
N ARG A 400 -28.17 -8.05 11.14
CA ARG A 400 -29.27 -7.93 10.19
C ARG A 400 -29.81 -9.31 9.78
N THR A 401 -28.90 -10.24 9.48
CA THR A 401 -29.23 -11.60 9.04
C THR A 401 -29.90 -12.39 10.15
N ALA A 402 -29.36 -12.33 11.37
CA ALA A 402 -29.92 -13.02 12.52
C ALA A 402 -31.32 -12.51 12.90
N LEU A 403 -31.62 -11.23 12.63
CA LEU A 403 -32.90 -10.60 12.92
C LEU A 403 -33.90 -10.67 11.75
N GLY A 404 -33.53 -11.27 10.62
CA GLY A 404 -34.38 -11.36 9.44
C GLY A 404 -34.73 -10.00 8.85
N VAL A 405 -33.86 -9.00 9.01
CA VAL A 405 -34.05 -7.66 8.46
C VAL A 405 -33.62 -7.65 7.00
N GLU A 406 -34.48 -7.20 6.09
CA GLU A 406 -34.14 -7.10 4.67
C GLU A 406 -33.07 -6.02 4.41
N LYS A 407 -32.29 -6.17 3.34
CA LYS A 407 -31.23 -5.23 2.94
C LYS A 407 -31.86 -3.90 2.48
N ASP A 408 -31.70 -2.85 3.27
CA ASP A 408 -32.10 -1.48 2.91
C ASP A 408 -31.03 -0.81 2.04
N GLU A 409 -31.37 -0.54 0.78
CA GLU A 409 -30.48 0.11 -0.20
C GLU A 409 -30.16 1.58 0.14
N ASN A 410 -30.89 2.20 1.06
CA ASN A 410 -30.66 3.57 1.51
C ASN A 410 -29.89 3.64 2.84
N PHE A 411 -29.54 2.51 3.45
CA PHE A 411 -28.77 2.47 4.69
C PHE A 411 -27.35 3.01 4.48
N ARG A 412 -26.93 3.95 5.34
CA ARG A 412 -25.58 4.52 5.33
C ARG A 412 -24.93 4.27 6.68
N LEU A 413 -23.86 3.47 6.70
CA LEU A 413 -23.19 3.11 7.94
C LEU A 413 -22.69 4.34 8.74
N ARG A 414 -22.25 5.41 8.06
CA ARG A 414 -21.82 6.66 8.72
C ARG A 414 -22.92 7.30 9.58
N ASP A 415 -24.18 7.10 9.22
CA ASP A 415 -25.33 7.69 9.92
C ASP A 415 -25.73 6.82 11.15
N HIS A 416 -25.13 5.61 11.26
CA HIS A 416 -25.32 4.63 12.32
C HIS A 416 -23.97 4.22 12.97
N ASN A 417 -23.15 5.21 13.28
CA ASN A 417 -21.78 5.05 13.82
C ASN A 417 -21.67 4.53 15.27
N THR A 418 -22.77 4.25 15.98
CA THR A 418 -22.74 3.69 17.35
C THR A 418 -23.61 2.45 17.45
N LEU A 419 -23.29 1.55 18.39
CA LEU A 419 -24.07 0.34 18.66
C LEU A 419 -25.54 0.65 18.94
N ARG A 420 -25.84 1.69 19.73
CA ARG A 420 -27.22 2.12 20.01
C ARG A 420 -27.94 2.59 18.76
N LYS A 421 -27.27 3.30 17.84
CA LYS A 421 -27.86 3.71 16.56
C LYS A 421 -28.12 2.54 15.63
N MET A 422 -27.24 1.52 15.64
CA MET A 422 -27.41 0.28 14.87
C MET A 422 -28.54 -0.58 15.44
N VAL A 423 -28.59 -0.77 16.77
CA VAL A 423 -29.69 -1.45 17.47
C VAL A 423 -31.02 -0.75 17.19
N LYS A 424 -31.09 0.57 17.37
CA LYS A 424 -32.30 1.35 17.10
C LYS A 424 -32.78 1.20 15.66
N TYR A 425 -31.86 1.10 14.70
CA TYR A 425 -32.18 0.86 13.30
C TYR A 425 -32.72 -0.55 13.09
N LEU A 426 -32.00 -1.58 13.54
CA LEU A 426 -32.37 -2.99 13.37
C LEU A 426 -33.67 -3.36 14.11
N SER A 427 -33.86 -2.86 15.34
CA SER A 427 -35.10 -3.06 16.11
C SER A 427 -36.31 -2.39 15.48
N ARG A 428 -36.13 -1.33 14.67
CA ARG A 428 -37.22 -0.67 13.92
C ARG A 428 -37.57 -1.37 12.61
N THR A 429 -36.61 -2.07 12.01
CA THR A 429 -36.75 -2.72 10.70
C THR A 429 -37.03 -4.21 10.81
N ALA A 430 -36.86 -4.82 11.98
CA ALA A 430 -37.18 -6.23 12.22
C ALA A 430 -38.69 -6.49 12.26
N PRO A 431 -39.21 -7.53 11.57
CA PRO A 431 -40.63 -7.87 11.57
C PRO A 431 -41.12 -8.42 12.93
N SER A 432 -42.32 -8.03 13.37
CA SER A 432 -42.90 -8.50 14.65
C SER A 432 -43.34 -9.96 14.55
N SER A 433 -42.78 -10.83 15.37
CA SER A 433 -43.11 -12.27 15.40
C SER A 433 -44.46 -12.53 16.09
N THR A 434 -45.44 -13.11 15.36
CA THR A 434 -46.64 -13.74 15.93
C THR A 434 -46.51 -15.26 15.94
N ALA A 435 -46.63 -15.89 17.11
CA ALA A 435 -46.70 -17.35 17.27
C ALA A 435 -48.09 -17.93 16.93
N PRO A 436 -48.19 -19.24 16.60
CA PRO A 436 -49.15 -20.09 17.31
C PRO A 436 -48.69 -21.54 17.60
N SER A 437 -49.38 -22.20 18.54
CA SER A 437 -49.43 -23.64 18.89
C SER A 437 -50.85 -23.94 19.42
N PRO A 438 -51.35 -25.20 19.66
CA PRO A 438 -50.97 -26.57 19.23
C PRO A 438 -52.19 -27.41 18.69
N VAL A 439 -52.04 -28.70 18.32
CA VAL A 439 -52.87 -29.90 18.70
C VAL A 439 -52.49 -31.18 17.88
N VAL A 440 -51.85 -32.12 18.58
CA VAL A 440 -51.96 -33.61 18.70
C VAL A 440 -52.64 -34.50 17.62
N SER A 441 -51.92 -35.54 17.17
CA SER A 441 -52.40 -36.95 17.07
C SER A 441 -51.25 -37.99 17.02
N ALA A 442 -51.41 -39.11 17.73
CA ALA A 442 -50.60 -40.37 17.78
C ALA A 442 -51.59 -41.53 18.13
N PRO A 443 -51.29 -42.87 18.19
CA PRO A 443 -49.96 -43.55 18.28
C PRO A 443 -49.76 -45.01 17.67
N VAL A 444 -48.46 -45.43 17.46
CA VAL A 444 -47.73 -46.71 17.86
C VAL A 444 -48.02 -48.08 17.13
N PRO A 445 -47.19 -49.20 17.11
CA PRO A 445 -45.84 -49.62 17.70
C PRO A 445 -44.77 -50.37 16.77
N ALA A 446 -43.43 -50.31 16.99
CA ALA A 446 -42.41 -51.24 17.64
C ALA A 446 -41.68 -52.31 16.74
N PRO A 447 -40.56 -53.03 17.11
CA PRO A 447 -39.31 -52.84 17.93
C PRO A 447 -37.99 -53.45 17.22
N PRO A 448 -36.91 -53.97 17.87
CA PRO A 448 -35.77 -53.32 18.59
C PRO A 448 -34.29 -53.80 18.25
N ASN A 449 -33.30 -53.03 18.75
CA ASN A 449 -31.92 -53.39 19.26
C ASN A 449 -30.80 -53.92 18.32
N ALA A 450 -29.48 -53.79 18.58
CA ALA A 450 -28.56 -52.95 19.40
C ALA A 450 -27.14 -53.57 19.15
N SER A 451 -26.17 -52.91 18.51
CA SER A 451 -25.16 -51.94 19.00
C SER A 451 -23.95 -52.53 19.77
N ARG A 452 -22.73 -52.31 19.27
CA ARG A 452 -21.50 -52.25 20.10
C ARG A 452 -21.30 -50.77 20.47
N GLU A 453 -21.52 -50.42 21.73
CA GLU A 453 -21.48 -49.05 22.25
C GLU A 453 -20.04 -48.54 22.51
N ALA A 454 -19.73 -47.34 22.01
CA ALA A 454 -18.64 -46.52 22.55
C ALA A 454 -19.07 -45.94 23.91
N LYS A 455 -18.33 -46.24 24.99
CA LYS A 455 -18.69 -45.73 26.33
C LYS A 455 -18.47 -44.21 26.39
N PRO A 456 -19.48 -43.39 26.79
CA PRO A 456 -19.38 -41.93 26.82
C PRO A 456 -18.18 -41.38 27.60
N GLU A 457 -17.80 -42.06 28.68
CA GLU A 457 -16.66 -41.68 29.53
C GLU A 457 -15.31 -41.76 28.80
N ALA A 458 -15.15 -42.71 27.88
CA ALA A 458 -13.93 -42.86 27.09
C ALA A 458 -13.84 -41.79 25.98
N VAL A 459 -14.99 -41.48 25.35
CA VAL A 459 -15.08 -40.41 24.35
C VAL A 459 -14.85 -39.04 24.97
N LEU A 460 -15.39 -38.82 26.18
CA LEU A 460 -15.16 -37.59 26.92
C LEU A 460 -13.68 -37.43 27.27
N LYS A 461 -13.05 -38.46 27.83
CA LYS A 461 -11.63 -38.40 28.19
C LYS A 461 -10.74 -38.12 26.98
N LEU A 462 -11.12 -38.66 25.82
CA LEU A 462 -10.40 -38.44 24.57
C LEU A 462 -10.56 -37.00 24.04
N LEU A 463 -11.78 -36.44 24.10
CA LEU A 463 -12.03 -35.03 23.75
C LEU A 463 -11.36 -34.06 24.72
N VAL A 464 -11.41 -34.33 26.03
CA VAL A 464 -10.78 -33.50 27.06
C VAL A 464 -9.26 -33.50 26.86
N ASN A 465 -8.64 -34.67 26.67
CA ASN A 465 -7.20 -34.74 26.38
C ASN A 465 -6.83 -33.98 25.09
N ALA A 466 -7.63 -34.12 24.02
CA ALA A 466 -7.39 -33.42 22.76
C ALA A 466 -7.53 -31.90 22.90
N LEU A 467 -8.45 -31.43 23.75
CA LEU A 467 -8.58 -30.00 24.05
C LEU A 467 -7.45 -29.50 24.95
N VAL A 468 -7.08 -30.21 26.02
CA VAL A 468 -5.93 -29.85 26.87
C VAL A 468 -4.66 -29.69 26.04
N GLU A 469 -4.38 -30.63 25.13
CA GLU A 469 -3.18 -30.64 24.30
C GLU A 469 -3.14 -29.46 23.31
N ARG A 470 -4.27 -29.09 22.70
CA ARG A 470 -4.33 -28.01 21.69
C ARG A 470 -4.55 -26.62 22.25
N THR A 471 -5.16 -26.50 23.41
CA THR A 471 -5.55 -25.21 24.00
C THR A 471 -4.69 -24.80 25.19
N GLY A 472 -4.09 -25.77 25.89
CA GLY A 472 -3.32 -25.55 27.11
C GLY A 472 -4.17 -25.35 28.37
N TYR A 473 -5.49 -25.51 28.32
CA TYR A 473 -6.34 -25.48 29.51
C TYR A 473 -6.00 -26.65 30.45
N PRO A 474 -5.93 -26.42 31.78
CA PRO A 474 -5.89 -27.51 32.76
C PRO A 474 -7.12 -28.41 32.65
N GLU A 475 -6.97 -29.74 32.84
CA GLU A 475 -8.07 -30.72 32.72
C GLU A 475 -9.25 -30.38 33.65
N ASP A 476 -8.98 -29.83 34.83
CA ASP A 476 -9.98 -29.43 35.82
C ASP A 476 -10.79 -28.18 35.44
N MET A 477 -10.37 -27.42 34.43
CA MET A 477 -11.13 -26.27 33.88
C MET A 477 -12.08 -26.65 32.72
N LEU A 478 -11.97 -27.87 32.17
CA LEU A 478 -12.76 -28.33 31.01
C LEU A 478 -13.99 -29.15 31.46
N GLU A 479 -14.94 -28.48 32.12
CA GLU A 479 -16.17 -29.13 32.58
C GLU A 479 -17.12 -29.46 31.41
N GLN A 480 -17.87 -30.57 31.54
CA GLN A 480 -18.61 -31.16 30.40
C GLN A 480 -19.77 -30.31 29.86
N ASP A 481 -20.32 -29.44 30.70
CA ASP A 481 -21.51 -28.63 30.42
C ASP A 481 -21.19 -27.19 30.04
N LEU A 482 -19.93 -26.77 30.15
CA LEU A 482 -19.48 -25.45 29.73
C LEU A 482 -19.42 -25.37 28.21
N ASP A 483 -19.81 -24.22 27.69
CA ASP A 483 -19.70 -23.90 26.28
C ASP A 483 -18.23 -23.71 25.90
N LEU A 484 -17.76 -24.54 24.97
CA LEU A 484 -16.36 -24.56 24.57
C LEU A 484 -15.92 -23.21 23.99
N GLU A 485 -16.81 -22.47 23.30
CA GLU A 485 -16.50 -21.17 22.72
C GLU A 485 -16.88 -20.01 23.64
N ALA A 486 -18.10 -20.03 24.18
CA ALA A 486 -18.66 -18.90 24.91
C ALA A 486 -18.17 -18.81 26.36
N ASP A 487 -17.93 -19.94 27.04
CA ASP A 487 -17.50 -19.96 28.44
C ASP A 487 -15.99 -20.18 28.56
N LEU A 488 -15.42 -21.05 27.72
CA LEU A 488 -14.00 -21.43 27.78
C LEU A 488 -13.13 -20.77 26.71
N GLY A 489 -13.71 -20.03 25.76
CA GLY A 489 -12.93 -19.27 24.76
C GLY A 489 -12.07 -20.13 23.84
N ILE A 490 -12.38 -21.42 23.71
CA ILE A 490 -11.70 -22.35 22.80
C ILE A 490 -12.22 -22.06 21.40
N ASP A 491 -11.34 -21.58 20.53
CA ASP A 491 -11.70 -21.22 19.16
C ASP A 491 -12.28 -22.40 18.36
N THR A 492 -13.14 -22.08 17.39
CA THR A 492 -13.87 -23.06 16.58
C THR A 492 -12.93 -23.98 15.79
N VAL A 493 -11.70 -23.54 15.46
CA VAL A 493 -10.71 -24.34 14.73
C VAL A 493 -10.21 -25.47 15.64
N LYS A 494 -9.82 -25.17 16.87
CA LYS A 494 -9.37 -26.15 17.86
C LYS A 494 -10.49 -27.11 18.29
N GLN A 495 -11.73 -26.62 18.36
CA GLN A 495 -12.89 -27.49 18.61
C GLN A 495 -13.12 -28.49 17.47
N VAL A 496 -13.08 -28.04 16.21
CA VAL A 496 -13.22 -28.90 15.03
C VAL A 496 -12.10 -29.93 14.98
N GLU A 497 -10.88 -29.52 15.31
CA GLU A 497 -9.71 -30.37 15.33
C GLU A 497 -9.76 -31.45 16.43
N ALA A 498 -10.09 -31.08 17.66
CA ALA A 498 -10.26 -32.04 18.77
C ALA A 498 -11.42 -33.01 18.50
N PHE A 499 -12.52 -32.51 17.94
CA PHE A 499 -13.65 -33.31 17.52
C PHE A 499 -13.31 -34.24 16.36
N ALA A 500 -12.57 -33.77 15.35
CA ALA A 500 -12.12 -34.57 14.21
C ALA A 500 -11.16 -35.69 14.65
N MET A 501 -10.25 -35.39 15.58
CA MET A 501 -9.37 -36.39 16.18
C MET A 501 -10.18 -37.45 16.93
N ALA A 502 -11.16 -37.04 17.73
CA ALA A 502 -12.03 -37.98 18.44
C ALA A 502 -12.90 -38.81 17.50
N ARG A 503 -13.38 -38.22 16.41
CA ARG A 503 -14.13 -38.88 15.35
C ARG A 503 -13.28 -39.95 14.64
N VAL A 504 -12.03 -39.62 14.30
CA VAL A 504 -11.08 -40.54 13.67
C VAL A 504 -10.69 -41.68 14.62
N ALA A 505 -10.38 -41.37 15.89
CA ALA A 505 -10.03 -42.36 16.89
C ALA A 505 -11.17 -43.34 17.21
N LEU A 506 -12.42 -42.91 17.03
CA LEU A 506 -13.63 -43.72 17.24
C LEU A 506 -14.16 -44.38 15.96
N GLY A 507 -13.51 -44.16 14.81
CA GLY A 507 -13.91 -44.73 13.52
C GLY A 507 -15.26 -44.22 13.00
N VAL A 508 -15.65 -43.00 13.37
CA VAL A 508 -16.93 -42.39 12.99
C VAL A 508 -16.79 -41.75 11.60
N GLU A 509 -17.64 -42.14 10.64
CA GLU A 509 -17.64 -41.56 9.29
C GLU A 509 -17.98 -40.06 9.31
N LYS A 510 -17.52 -39.32 8.29
CA LYS A 510 -17.69 -37.87 8.22
C LYS A 510 -19.13 -37.57 7.80
N ASP A 511 -19.92 -37.01 8.70
CA ASP A 511 -21.26 -36.52 8.40
C ASP A 511 -21.18 -35.13 7.76
N GLU A 512 -21.58 -35.04 6.48
CA GLU A 512 -21.57 -33.79 5.71
C GLU A 512 -22.59 -32.76 6.20
N ASN A 513 -23.55 -33.17 7.04
CA ASN A 513 -24.55 -32.27 7.64
C ASN A 513 -24.21 -31.86 9.07
N PHE A 514 -23.06 -32.28 9.62
CA PHE A 514 -22.65 -31.92 10.97
C PHE A 514 -22.38 -30.42 11.10
N ARG A 515 -22.95 -29.79 12.13
CA ARG A 515 -22.75 -28.37 12.45
C ARG A 515 -22.22 -28.23 13.86
N LEU A 516 -20.99 -27.74 14.00
CA LEU A 516 -20.31 -27.61 15.29
C LEU A 516 -21.09 -26.76 16.30
N ARG A 517 -21.77 -25.70 15.84
CA ARG A 517 -22.60 -24.81 16.68
C ARG A 517 -23.71 -25.55 17.44
N ASP A 518 -24.20 -26.67 16.89
CA ASP A 518 -25.26 -27.47 17.50
C ASP A 518 -24.69 -28.41 18.59
N HIS A 519 -23.36 -28.54 18.66
CA HIS A 519 -22.58 -29.40 19.55
C HIS A 519 -21.47 -28.61 20.29
N ASN A 520 -21.83 -27.45 20.83
CA ASN A 520 -20.93 -26.48 21.46
C ASN A 520 -20.42 -26.82 22.88
N THR A 521 -20.80 -27.96 23.46
CA THR A 521 -20.28 -28.43 24.75
C THR A 521 -19.67 -29.82 24.62
N LEU A 522 -18.72 -30.15 25.50
CA LEU A 522 -18.12 -31.49 25.56
C LEU A 522 -19.18 -32.59 25.68
N ARG A 523 -20.21 -32.40 26.50
CA ARG A 523 -21.33 -33.35 26.62
C ARG A 523 -22.05 -33.58 25.28
N LYS A 524 -22.35 -32.52 24.53
CA LYS A 524 -23.04 -32.62 23.24
C LYS A 524 -22.16 -33.24 22.16
N MET A 525 -20.86 -32.96 22.17
CA MET A 525 -19.89 -33.59 21.28
C MET A 525 -19.75 -35.10 21.56
N VAL A 526 -19.64 -35.48 22.84
CA VAL A 526 -19.60 -36.89 23.27
C VAL A 526 -20.86 -37.62 22.82
N GLN A 527 -22.05 -37.05 23.06
CA GLN A 527 -23.32 -37.65 22.65
C GLN A 527 -23.39 -37.88 21.13
N TYR A 528 -22.88 -36.92 20.34
CA TYR A 528 -22.87 -37.05 18.89
C TYR A 528 -21.89 -38.14 18.42
N LEU A 529 -20.66 -38.16 18.93
CA LEU A 529 -19.64 -39.13 18.52
C LEU A 529 -20.00 -40.56 18.94
N VAL A 530 -20.63 -40.74 20.11
CA VAL A 530 -21.17 -42.03 20.54
C VAL A 530 -22.28 -42.50 19.59
N ARG A 531 -23.09 -41.58 19.06
CA ARG A 531 -24.18 -41.88 18.12
C ARG A 531 -23.67 -42.21 16.71
N GLY A 532 -22.60 -41.55 16.26
CA GLY A 532 -22.00 -41.76 14.94
C GLY A 532 -21.20 -43.06 14.79
N ALA A 533 -20.70 -43.63 15.89
CA ALA A 533 -19.91 -44.87 15.87
C ALA A 533 -20.73 -46.16 15.60
N VAL A 534 -22.04 -46.04 15.33
CA VAL A 534 -22.99 -47.16 15.35
C VAL A 534 -23.48 -47.59 13.94
N GLY A 535 -23.08 -46.93 12.84
CA GLY A 535 -23.65 -47.24 11.52
C GLY A 535 -22.71 -47.16 10.32
N SER A 536 -22.26 -48.33 9.83
CA SER A 536 -22.09 -48.72 8.40
C SER A 536 -21.32 -50.06 8.35
N SER A 537 -21.82 -51.07 7.62
CA SER A 537 -21.28 -52.44 7.61
C SER A 537 -21.09 -52.99 6.18
N ALA A 538 -19.91 -53.56 5.88
CA ALA A 538 -19.64 -54.61 4.87
C ALA A 538 -18.23 -55.23 5.12
N PRO A 539 -17.85 -56.43 4.60
CA PRO A 539 -17.47 -57.63 5.38
C PRO A 539 -15.94 -57.99 5.34
N PRO A 540 -15.44 -59.07 6.00
CA PRO A 540 -14.23 -59.00 6.86
C PRO A 540 -13.05 -59.91 6.47
N VAL A 541 -11.90 -59.76 7.15
CA VAL A 541 -10.96 -60.87 7.43
C VAL A 541 -10.45 -60.82 8.88
N SER A 542 -10.96 -61.79 9.66
CA SER A 542 -10.42 -62.57 10.80
C SER A 542 -9.35 -61.98 11.74
N GLN A 543 -9.69 -61.73 13.02
CA GLN A 543 -9.52 -62.62 14.21
C GLN A 543 -8.07 -62.60 14.78
N GLU A 544 -7.75 -62.57 16.08
CA GLU A 544 -8.43 -62.65 17.38
C GLU A 544 -7.38 -62.29 18.49
N PRO A 545 -7.73 -62.19 19.79
CA PRO A 545 -7.17 -61.25 20.76
C PRO A 545 -6.44 -61.93 21.94
N SER A 546 -5.83 -61.15 22.85
CA SER A 546 -5.88 -61.45 24.31
C SER A 546 -5.28 -60.33 25.20
N THR A 547 -6.15 -59.78 26.05
CA THR A 547 -6.03 -59.45 27.49
C THR A 547 -4.87 -58.60 28.08
N ALA A 548 -5.27 -57.53 28.78
CA ALA A 548 -4.58 -56.95 29.95
C ALA A 548 -5.07 -57.70 31.24
N PRO A 549 -4.44 -57.65 32.44
CA PRO A 549 -4.19 -56.39 33.19
C PRO A 549 -3.04 -56.36 34.25
N SER A 550 -2.64 -55.13 34.64
CA SER A 550 -2.21 -54.64 35.98
C SER A 550 -1.27 -55.44 36.92
N LYS A 551 -0.17 -54.81 37.40
CA LYS A 551 0.13 -54.42 38.81
C LYS A 551 1.61 -54.02 39.01
N THR A 552 1.80 -52.92 39.74
CA THR A 552 3.01 -52.28 40.33
C THR A 552 3.62 -53.09 41.50
N PRO A 553 4.70 -52.66 42.23
CA PRO A 553 6.05 -52.14 41.91
C PRO A 553 7.15 -53.05 42.58
N PRO A 554 8.49 -52.77 42.59
CA PRO A 554 9.10 -51.81 43.53
C PRO A 554 10.38 -51.09 43.01
N SER A 555 10.78 -50.03 43.71
CA SER A 555 12.12 -49.44 43.65
C SER A 555 13.10 -50.24 44.52
N PRO A 556 14.41 -50.23 44.20
CA PRO A 556 15.36 -49.70 45.17
C PRO A 556 16.44 -48.79 44.55
N ALA A 557 16.98 -47.93 45.42
CA ALA A 557 18.02 -46.95 45.17
C ALA A 557 19.41 -47.55 44.85
N ALA A 558 20.20 -46.87 44.02
CA ALA A 558 21.46 -46.20 44.39
C ALA A 558 22.38 -45.94 43.17
N SER A 559 22.73 -44.66 42.98
CA SER A 559 24.08 -44.15 42.67
C SER A 559 24.80 -44.49 41.35
N GLN A 560 25.13 -43.39 40.65
CA GLN A 560 26.30 -43.14 39.78
C GLN A 560 26.37 -43.82 38.40
N SER A 561 26.30 -43.00 37.34
CA SER A 561 27.44 -42.65 36.47
C SER A 561 26.94 -42.09 35.13
N ALA A 562 27.60 -41.06 34.63
CA ALA A 562 27.42 -40.55 33.29
C ALA A 562 27.91 -41.57 32.25
N PRO A 563 27.30 -41.66 31.05
CA PRO A 563 27.96 -42.23 29.90
C PRO A 563 28.36 -41.15 28.88
N THR A 564 29.58 -41.35 28.41
CA THR A 564 30.29 -40.69 27.33
C THR A 564 29.78 -41.06 25.94
N GLY A 565 29.93 -40.10 25.01
CA GLY A 565 30.03 -40.19 23.54
C GLY A 565 29.61 -41.46 22.80
N HIS A 566 28.65 -41.30 21.89
CA HIS A 566 28.47 -42.15 20.71
C HIS A 566 28.43 -41.28 19.45
N ALA A 567 29.02 -41.77 18.36
CA ALA A 567 28.81 -41.25 17.01
C ALA A 567 27.31 -41.17 16.71
N ALA A 568 26.86 -40.14 15.99
CA ALA A 568 25.45 -39.97 15.65
C ALA A 568 24.96 -41.16 14.82
N SER A 569 24.27 -42.12 15.46
CA SER A 569 23.55 -43.19 14.79
C SER A 569 22.31 -42.61 14.10
N ALA A 570 21.74 -43.35 13.13
CA ALA A 570 20.46 -42.97 12.51
C ALA A 570 19.36 -42.72 13.57
N ASP A 571 19.42 -43.44 14.69
CA ASP A 571 18.52 -43.27 15.83
C ASP A 571 18.72 -41.92 16.55
N ALA A 572 19.94 -41.38 16.59
CA ALA A 572 20.23 -40.08 17.19
C ALA A 572 19.70 -38.91 16.33
N VAL A 573 19.83 -39.03 15.00
CA VAL A 573 19.25 -38.06 14.05
C VAL A 573 17.73 -38.10 14.14
N GLN A 574 17.15 -39.30 14.22
CA GLN A 574 15.71 -39.48 14.38
C GLN A 574 15.22 -38.92 15.72
N ALA A 575 15.86 -39.23 16.84
CA ALA A 575 15.48 -38.71 18.15
C ALA A 575 15.55 -37.19 18.22
N PHE A 576 16.57 -36.58 17.59
CA PHE A 576 16.66 -35.12 17.53
C PHE A 576 15.59 -34.52 16.61
N LEU A 577 15.36 -35.10 15.43
CA LEU A 577 14.27 -34.66 14.54
C LEU A 577 12.91 -34.74 15.24
N VAL A 578 12.65 -35.82 15.98
CA VAL A 578 11.45 -35.96 16.83
C VAL A 578 11.40 -34.88 17.89
N SER A 579 12.52 -34.55 18.56
CA SER A 579 12.55 -33.48 19.57
C SER A 579 12.28 -32.08 19.01
N VAL A 580 12.77 -31.79 17.80
CA VAL A 580 12.52 -30.51 17.12
C VAL A 580 11.07 -30.42 16.63
N LEU A 581 10.54 -31.52 16.10
CA LEU A 581 9.11 -31.60 15.75
C LEU A 581 8.25 -31.44 17.01
N GLN A 582 8.59 -32.09 18.13
CA GLN A 582 7.92 -31.92 19.42
C GLN A 582 7.96 -30.46 19.90
N GLU A 583 9.10 -29.77 19.82
CA GLU A 583 9.22 -28.38 20.26
C GLU A 583 8.38 -27.43 19.39
N LYS A 584 8.28 -27.71 18.09
CA LYS A 584 7.55 -26.87 17.14
C LYS A 584 6.06 -27.17 17.06
N THR A 585 5.65 -28.42 17.16
CA THR A 585 4.24 -28.84 17.06
C THR A 585 3.58 -29.00 18.42
N GLY A 586 4.36 -29.19 19.48
CA GLY A 586 3.87 -29.50 20.84
C GLY A 586 3.51 -30.97 21.06
N TYR A 587 3.62 -31.85 20.06
CA TYR A 587 3.23 -33.27 20.19
C TYR A 587 4.13 -34.03 21.17
N ASN A 588 3.53 -34.91 21.96
CA ASN A 588 4.29 -35.84 22.79
C ASN A 588 5.08 -36.83 21.91
N THR A 589 6.27 -37.25 22.35
CA THR A 589 7.16 -38.17 21.60
C THR A 589 6.51 -39.52 21.28
N GLU A 590 5.47 -39.91 22.01
CA GLU A 590 4.70 -41.14 21.77
C GLU A 590 3.77 -41.04 20.53
N ILE A 591 3.41 -39.82 20.12
CA ILE A 591 2.53 -39.53 18.97
C ILE A 591 3.36 -39.40 17.68
N ILE A 592 4.56 -38.79 17.77
CA ILE A 592 5.47 -38.65 16.62
C ILE A 592 6.16 -39.99 16.35
N GLN A 593 5.40 -40.95 15.79
CA GLN A 593 5.95 -42.25 15.47
C GLN A 593 6.76 -42.18 14.16
N PRO A 594 7.90 -42.90 14.06
CA PRO A 594 8.80 -42.77 12.92
C PRO A 594 8.17 -43.09 11.56
N ASP A 595 7.20 -43.99 11.53
CA ASP A 595 6.61 -44.52 10.30
C ASP A 595 5.36 -43.79 9.83
N LEU A 596 4.80 -42.91 10.67
CA LEU A 596 3.59 -42.18 10.32
C LEU A 596 3.91 -41.05 9.32
N ASP A 597 2.99 -40.86 8.37
CA ASP A 597 3.04 -39.74 7.44
C ASP A 597 2.86 -38.43 8.22
N MET A 598 3.88 -37.56 8.16
CA MET A 598 3.90 -36.31 8.90
C MET A 598 2.78 -35.37 8.45
N GLU A 599 2.37 -35.38 7.18
CA GLU A 599 1.33 -34.48 6.66
C GLU A 599 -0.07 -35.12 6.76
N VAL A 600 -0.18 -36.38 6.34
CA VAL A 600 -1.48 -37.07 6.19
C VAL A 600 -1.96 -37.69 7.51
N GLU A 601 -1.05 -38.22 8.33
CA GLU A 601 -1.40 -38.97 9.54
C GLU A 601 -1.12 -38.18 10.83
N LEU A 602 -0.05 -37.36 10.85
CA LEU A 602 0.30 -36.50 11.97
C LEU A 602 -0.18 -35.05 11.80
N GLY A 603 -0.62 -34.63 10.61
CA GLY A 603 -1.12 -33.26 10.38
C GLY A 603 -0.09 -32.15 10.54
N ILE A 604 1.20 -32.48 10.54
CA ILE A 604 2.33 -31.56 10.56
C ILE A 604 2.45 -30.97 9.16
N ASP A 605 2.20 -29.67 9.03
CA ASP A 605 2.22 -28.99 7.74
C ASP A 605 3.63 -28.98 7.10
N THR A 606 3.68 -28.82 5.78
CA THR A 606 4.92 -28.85 5.00
C THR A 606 5.93 -27.77 5.44
N VAL A 607 5.51 -26.62 5.97
CA VAL A 607 6.42 -25.57 6.47
C VAL A 607 7.13 -26.05 7.73
N THR A 608 6.38 -26.60 8.68
CA THR A 608 6.93 -27.15 9.93
C THR A 608 7.88 -28.33 9.67
N GLN A 609 7.56 -29.20 8.70
CA GLN A 609 8.45 -30.29 8.27
C GLN A 609 9.79 -29.78 7.72
N ILE A 610 9.76 -28.73 6.87
CA ILE A 610 10.95 -28.12 6.29
C ILE A 610 11.82 -27.47 7.37
N GLU A 611 11.21 -26.77 8.32
CA GLU A 611 11.93 -26.14 9.41
C GLU A 611 12.61 -27.16 10.32
N ALA A 612 11.89 -28.22 10.73
CA ALA A 612 12.47 -29.27 11.55
C ALA A 612 13.59 -30.04 10.83
N PHE A 613 13.42 -30.27 9.53
CA PHE A 613 14.47 -30.83 8.67
C PHE A 613 15.70 -29.90 8.60
N ALA A 614 15.50 -28.59 8.40
CA ALA A 614 16.60 -27.63 8.30
C ALA A 614 17.41 -27.54 9.60
N ILE A 615 16.73 -27.49 10.75
CA ILE A 615 17.35 -27.46 12.08
C ILE A 615 18.13 -28.77 12.34
N THR A 616 17.53 -29.92 12.04
CA THR A 616 18.18 -31.23 12.20
C THR A 616 19.38 -31.36 11.26
N ARG A 617 19.24 -30.95 9.99
CA ARG A 617 20.32 -30.96 9.00
C ARG A 617 21.51 -30.11 9.44
N GLU A 618 21.25 -28.91 9.95
CA GLU A 618 22.29 -28.01 10.46
C GLU A 618 22.97 -28.59 11.71
N LYS A 619 22.20 -29.17 12.63
CA LYS A 619 22.72 -29.80 13.85
C LYS A 619 23.71 -30.93 13.56
N PHE A 620 23.42 -31.75 12.55
CA PHE A 620 24.26 -32.91 12.20
C PHE A 620 25.23 -32.65 11.04
N GLY A 621 25.33 -31.41 10.54
CA GLY A 621 26.29 -31.03 9.51
C GLY A 621 26.04 -31.68 8.14
N VAL A 622 24.79 -32.00 7.82
CA VAL A 622 24.42 -32.62 6.54
C VAL A 622 24.41 -31.54 5.42
N PRO A 623 25.14 -31.75 4.30
CA PRO A 623 25.18 -30.77 3.21
C PRO A 623 23.80 -30.46 2.64
N ARG A 624 23.61 -29.22 2.16
CA ARG A 624 22.35 -28.85 1.50
C ARG A 624 22.28 -29.51 0.12
N ASN A 625 21.16 -30.18 -0.16
CA ASN A 625 20.86 -30.78 -1.44
C ASN A 625 19.67 -30.06 -2.08
N GLU A 626 19.88 -29.45 -3.25
CA GLU A 626 18.87 -28.65 -3.96
C GLU A 626 17.77 -29.51 -4.60
N ASP A 627 18.00 -30.81 -4.76
CA ASP A 627 17.05 -31.79 -5.30
C ASP A 627 16.19 -32.46 -4.21
N PHE A 628 16.43 -32.15 -2.93
CA PHE A 628 15.59 -32.66 -1.84
C PHE A 628 14.15 -32.13 -1.97
N ARG A 629 13.18 -33.03 -1.83
CA ARG A 629 11.74 -32.70 -1.84
C ARG A 629 11.09 -33.40 -0.65
N VAL A 630 10.53 -32.61 0.26
CA VAL A 630 9.95 -33.07 1.54
C VAL A 630 8.89 -34.15 1.33
N ARG A 631 8.05 -34.00 0.28
CA ARG A 631 7.03 -34.99 -0.12
C ARG A 631 7.56 -36.41 -0.38
N HIS A 632 8.84 -36.58 -0.72
CA HIS A 632 9.44 -37.90 -0.94
C HIS A 632 9.95 -38.53 0.37
N TYR A 633 10.01 -37.75 1.46
CA TYR A 633 10.48 -38.13 2.79
C TYR A 633 9.41 -37.76 3.84
N ASN A 634 8.18 -38.14 3.52
CA ASN A 634 6.96 -37.81 4.25
C ASN A 634 6.81 -38.45 5.64
N THR A 635 7.76 -39.25 6.12
CA THR A 635 7.75 -39.80 7.49
C THR A 635 9.02 -39.43 8.22
N VAL A 636 8.96 -39.36 9.55
CA VAL A 636 10.13 -39.02 10.38
C VAL A 636 11.28 -40.02 10.15
N ARG A 637 10.98 -41.31 9.93
CA ARG A 637 11.96 -42.35 9.60
C ARG A 637 12.59 -42.13 8.23
N LYS A 638 11.81 -41.77 7.19
CA LYS A 638 12.37 -41.50 5.86
C LYS A 638 13.25 -40.27 5.88
N MET A 639 12.82 -39.23 6.60
CA MET A 639 13.53 -37.97 6.69
C MET A 639 14.80 -38.08 7.55
N SER A 640 14.74 -38.80 8.68
CA SER A 640 15.92 -39.12 9.49
C SER A 640 16.89 -40.05 8.75
N ALA A 641 16.39 -41.04 8.00
CA ALA A 641 17.22 -41.95 7.20
C ALA A 641 17.95 -41.21 6.07
N TYR A 642 17.28 -40.25 5.41
CA TYR A 642 17.94 -39.37 4.45
C TYR A 642 19.08 -38.58 5.08
N LEU A 643 18.81 -37.95 6.23
CA LEU A 643 19.83 -37.17 6.95
C LEU A 643 20.98 -38.07 7.43
N ALA A 644 20.68 -39.26 7.96
CA ALA A 644 21.67 -40.22 8.41
C ALA A 644 22.54 -40.77 7.26
N ALA A 645 21.94 -41.03 6.09
CA ALA A 645 22.66 -41.50 4.90
C ALA A 645 23.60 -40.45 4.29
N ASN A 646 23.40 -39.17 4.62
CA ASN A 646 24.19 -38.04 4.12
C ASN A 646 25.07 -37.39 5.21
N LEU A 647 25.31 -38.10 6.32
CA LEU A 647 26.27 -37.68 7.34
C LEU A 647 27.70 -37.70 6.75
N PRO A 648 28.54 -36.69 7.04
CA PRO A 648 29.92 -36.68 6.57
C PRO A 648 30.74 -37.83 7.20
N SER A 649 31.41 -38.65 6.38
CA SER A 649 32.23 -39.76 6.86
C SER A 649 33.47 -39.27 7.61
N VAL A 650 33.71 -39.80 8.82
CA VAL A 650 34.86 -39.43 9.66
C VAL A 650 36.17 -39.92 9.02
N GLY A 651 36.95 -38.98 8.48
CA GLY A 651 38.35 -39.16 8.11
C GLY A 651 39.29 -38.43 9.08
N SER A 652 40.06 -39.21 9.84
CA SER A 652 41.24 -38.90 10.68
C SER A 652 41.47 -37.46 11.15
N ALA A 653 41.28 -37.23 12.45
CA ALA A 653 41.69 -36.02 13.17
C ALA A 653 43.23 -35.85 13.26
N PRO A 654 43.77 -34.62 13.12
CA PRO A 654 45.11 -34.26 13.57
C PRO A 654 45.14 -34.06 15.11
N PRO A 655 46.33 -34.05 15.76
CA PRO A 655 46.45 -34.12 17.21
C PRO A 655 46.00 -32.83 17.93
N PRO A 656 45.63 -32.92 19.22
CA PRO A 656 44.97 -31.84 19.95
C PRO A 656 45.92 -30.68 20.24
N GLN A 657 45.59 -29.49 19.74
CA GLN A 657 46.09 -28.24 20.30
C GLN A 657 45.31 -27.91 21.57
N ALA A 658 46.06 -27.49 22.60
CA ALA A 658 45.61 -27.31 23.97
C ALA A 658 44.40 -26.35 24.11
N ALA A 659 43.54 -26.68 25.07
CA ALA A 659 42.36 -25.91 25.44
C ALA A 659 42.68 -24.44 25.79
N PRO A 660 41.81 -23.48 25.44
CA PRO A 660 41.91 -22.12 25.94
C PRO A 660 41.69 -22.10 27.45
N GLN A 661 42.64 -21.51 28.18
CA GLN A 661 42.52 -21.24 29.60
C GLN A 661 41.31 -20.35 29.90
N ALA A 662 40.65 -20.61 31.02
CA ALA A 662 39.60 -19.76 31.58
C ALA A 662 40.04 -18.27 31.62
N PRO A 663 39.12 -17.32 31.41
CA PRO A 663 39.46 -15.90 31.47
C PRO A 663 40.00 -15.56 32.86
N GLN A 664 41.29 -15.21 32.92
CA GLN A 664 41.86 -14.52 34.07
C GLN A 664 41.13 -13.18 34.24
N PRO A 665 40.93 -12.69 35.48
CA PRO A 665 40.41 -11.35 35.69
C PRO A 665 41.32 -10.36 34.97
N ALA A 666 40.76 -9.61 34.04
CA ALA A 666 41.46 -8.54 33.35
C ALA A 666 42.14 -7.65 34.39
N ALA A 667 43.48 -7.59 34.36
CA ALA A 667 44.21 -6.60 35.11
C ALA A 667 43.62 -5.24 34.75
N ALA A 668 43.12 -4.51 35.74
CA ALA A 668 42.55 -3.19 35.56
C ALA A 668 43.53 -2.32 34.77
N GLN A 669 43.23 -2.08 33.49
CA GLN A 669 43.82 -0.96 32.77
C GLN A 669 43.39 0.28 33.53
N LYS A 670 44.34 0.93 34.21
CA LYS A 670 44.11 2.23 34.85
C LYS A 670 43.57 3.17 33.77
N SER A 671 42.29 3.49 33.87
CA SER A 671 41.69 4.55 33.07
C SER A 671 42.45 5.85 33.35
N LEU A 672 42.74 6.59 32.30
CA LEU A 672 43.37 7.89 32.39
C LEU A 672 42.37 8.86 33.05
N ASP A 673 42.71 9.43 34.21
CA ASP A 673 41.89 10.44 34.90
C ASP A 673 41.87 11.74 34.05
N PRO A 674 40.73 12.10 33.42
CA PRO A 674 40.65 13.28 32.56
C PRO A 674 40.94 14.59 33.31
N GLU A 675 40.65 14.62 34.61
CA GLU A 675 40.85 15.81 35.44
C GLU A 675 42.32 15.97 35.85
N ALA A 676 43.05 14.87 36.00
CA ALA A 676 44.50 14.90 36.14
C ALA A 676 45.19 15.38 34.85
N VAL A 677 44.70 14.95 33.68
CA VAL A 677 45.22 15.42 32.38
C VAL A 677 44.95 16.91 32.19
N ARG A 678 43.74 17.39 32.48
CA ARG A 678 43.40 18.82 32.41
C ARG A 678 44.28 19.65 33.33
N ARG A 679 44.43 19.25 34.60
CA ARG A 679 45.33 19.93 35.54
C ARG A 679 46.78 19.95 35.05
N PHE A 680 47.25 18.85 34.47
CA PHE A 680 48.60 18.76 33.93
C PHE A 680 48.79 19.68 32.70
N VAL A 681 47.82 19.75 31.79
CA VAL A 681 47.85 20.65 30.62
C VAL A 681 47.89 22.11 31.07
N VAL A 682 46.98 22.52 31.95
CA VAL A 682 46.93 23.89 32.50
C VAL A 682 48.24 24.24 33.20
N GLN A 683 48.84 23.29 33.93
CA GLN A 683 50.11 23.50 34.62
C GLN A 683 51.30 23.61 33.66
N CYS A 684 51.29 22.87 32.54
CA CYS A 684 52.31 22.99 31.49
C CYS A 684 52.16 24.30 30.71
N GLU A 685 50.93 24.71 30.37
CA GLU A 685 50.65 25.98 29.71
C GLU A 685 51.08 27.18 30.56
N ALA A 686 50.75 27.18 31.86
CA ALA A 686 51.17 28.22 32.79
C ALA A 686 52.70 28.32 32.96
N LYS A 687 53.45 27.25 32.65
CA LYS A 687 54.91 27.19 32.73
C LYS A 687 55.60 27.33 31.36
N GLY A 688 54.84 27.41 30.27
CA GLY A 688 55.39 27.37 28.90
C GLY A 688 56.10 26.05 28.55
N ASP A 689 55.76 24.94 29.22
CA ASP A 689 56.38 23.62 29.03
C ASP A 689 55.78 22.88 27.83
N VAL A 690 56.14 23.35 26.64
CA VAL A 690 55.67 22.83 25.35
C VAL A 690 56.14 21.38 25.11
N GLU A 691 57.27 20.98 25.69
CA GLU A 691 57.84 19.66 25.51
C GLU A 691 57.06 18.58 26.26
N SER A 692 56.64 18.88 27.49
CA SER A 692 55.73 18.01 28.26
C SER A 692 54.36 17.87 27.59
N LEU A 693 53.84 18.95 26.99
CA LEU A 693 52.60 18.89 26.20
C LEU A 693 52.75 18.02 24.95
N ARG A 694 53.88 18.10 24.23
CA ARG A 694 54.16 17.19 23.09
C ARG A 694 54.26 15.73 23.52
N ARG A 695 54.94 15.45 24.63
CA ARG A 695 55.08 14.08 25.17
C ARG A 695 53.74 13.53 25.62
N LEU A 696 52.92 14.35 26.27
CA LEU A 696 51.54 13.99 26.62
C LEU A 696 50.72 13.70 25.35
N ALA A 697 50.79 14.56 24.34
CA ALA A 697 50.09 14.36 23.07
C ALA A 697 50.53 13.06 22.38
N ALA A 698 51.83 12.77 22.33
CA ALA A 698 52.35 11.50 21.78
C ALA A 698 51.91 10.29 22.61
N HIS A 699 51.98 10.38 23.94
CA HIS A 699 51.56 9.32 24.86
C HIS A 699 50.05 9.03 24.78
N LEU A 700 49.25 10.07 24.59
CA LEU A 700 47.82 9.96 24.37
C LEU A 700 47.49 9.52 22.95
N SER A 701 48.29 9.86 21.94
CA SER A 701 48.06 9.43 20.55
C SER A 701 48.09 7.92 20.39
N ASP A 702 48.97 7.22 21.11
CA ASP A 702 49.04 5.75 21.10
C ASP A 702 47.97 5.08 21.99
N LYS A 703 47.44 5.80 22.98
CA LYS A 703 46.45 5.28 23.96
C LYS A 703 45.00 5.69 23.68
N LEU A 704 44.80 6.73 22.88
CA LEU A 704 43.54 7.20 22.33
C LEU A 704 43.42 6.78 20.86
N GLN A 705 43.99 5.63 20.48
CA GLN A 705 43.56 4.99 19.24
C GLN A 705 42.05 4.79 19.37
N ALA A 706 41.30 5.62 18.66
CA ALA A 706 39.88 5.38 18.46
C ALA A 706 39.77 3.90 18.01
N PRO A 707 38.82 3.13 18.55
CA PRO A 707 38.62 1.76 18.09
C PRO A 707 38.61 1.79 16.56
N ALA A 708 39.49 0.99 15.94
CA ALA A 708 39.67 1.01 14.49
C ALA A 708 38.29 0.95 13.84
N ALA A 709 37.97 1.94 13.00
CA ALA A 709 36.67 2.05 12.35
C ALA A 709 36.28 0.69 11.77
N LYS A 710 35.18 0.10 12.25
CA LYS A 710 34.72 -1.18 11.73
C LYS A 710 34.41 -0.97 10.24
N PRO A 711 34.90 -1.81 9.33
CA PRO A 711 34.60 -1.67 7.92
C PRO A 711 33.09 -1.73 7.71
N LEU A 712 32.55 -0.83 6.91
CA LEU A 712 31.16 -0.87 6.49
C LEU A 712 30.99 -2.06 5.53
N THR A 713 30.30 -3.10 5.97
CA THR A 713 30.04 -4.30 5.17
C THR A 713 28.58 -4.34 4.71
N PRO A 714 28.30 -4.59 3.41
CA PRO A 714 26.93 -4.77 2.95
C PRO A 714 26.30 -6.01 3.62
N PRO A 715 25.00 -5.96 3.94
CA PRO A 715 24.22 -7.15 4.30
C PRO A 715 24.25 -8.22 3.21
N SER A 716 23.93 -9.46 3.57
CA SER A 716 23.95 -10.62 2.65
C SER A 716 22.89 -10.54 1.55
N LYS A 717 21.82 -9.76 1.76
CA LYS A 717 20.78 -9.48 0.77
C LYS A 717 20.65 -7.97 0.61
N MET A 718 20.67 -7.53 -0.65
CA MET A 718 20.45 -6.16 -1.06
C MET A 718 19.31 -6.17 -2.09
N ALA A 719 18.19 -5.55 -1.78
CA ALA A 719 17.03 -5.45 -2.67
C ALA A 719 17.05 -4.15 -3.48
N GLY A 720 17.51 -3.05 -2.88
CA GLY A 720 17.59 -1.74 -3.50
C GLY A 720 18.93 -1.48 -4.19
N GLN A 721 18.93 -0.48 -5.06
CA GLN A 721 20.09 0.10 -5.70
C GLN A 721 20.10 1.62 -5.49
N ARG A 722 21.29 2.23 -5.60
CA ARG A 722 21.50 3.66 -5.42
C ARG A 722 21.39 4.42 -6.74
N TYR A 723 20.58 5.47 -6.76
CA TYR A 723 20.39 6.36 -7.90
C TYR A 723 20.63 7.82 -7.51
N GLU A 724 21.19 8.59 -8.44
CA GLU A 724 21.25 10.05 -8.33
C GLU A 724 20.20 10.67 -9.25
N VAL A 725 19.53 11.73 -8.78
CA VAL A 725 18.51 12.43 -9.57
C VAL A 725 19.19 13.49 -10.45
N HIS A 726 18.99 13.41 -11.76
CA HIS A 726 19.57 14.34 -12.74
C HIS A 726 18.48 14.99 -13.59
N PRO A 727 18.59 16.30 -13.91
CA PRO A 727 17.82 16.90 -14.98
C PRO A 727 18.30 16.34 -16.34
N VAL A 728 17.39 16.04 -17.24
CA VAL A 728 17.67 15.50 -18.58
C VAL A 728 16.91 16.34 -19.59
N GLU A 729 17.61 16.90 -20.57
CA GLU A 729 16.97 17.67 -21.65
C GLU A 729 16.09 16.75 -22.49
N GLN A 730 14.81 17.10 -22.61
CA GLN A 730 13.84 16.34 -23.39
C GLN A 730 12.84 17.29 -24.06
N SER A 731 12.75 17.24 -25.39
CA SER A 731 11.76 17.97 -26.16
C SER A 731 10.34 17.51 -25.82
N ALA A 732 9.39 18.45 -25.80
CA ALA A 732 7.98 18.14 -25.54
C ALA A 732 7.29 17.53 -26.76
N GLN A 733 6.35 16.60 -26.53
CA GLN A 733 5.49 16.05 -27.58
C GLN A 733 4.09 16.67 -27.52
N VAL A 734 3.88 17.77 -28.25
CA VAL A 734 2.56 18.40 -28.37
C VAL A 734 1.66 17.60 -29.32
N ARG A 735 0.41 17.35 -28.92
CA ARG A 735 -0.58 16.66 -29.77
C ARG A 735 -1.83 17.49 -30.02
N ASN A 736 -2.28 17.51 -31.27
CA ASN A 736 -3.49 18.25 -31.68
C ASN A 736 -4.77 17.76 -30.97
N GLU A 737 -4.84 16.47 -30.61
CA GLU A 737 -5.95 15.90 -29.84
C GLU A 737 -6.12 16.56 -28.45
N ASN A 738 -5.00 16.86 -27.77
CA ASN A 738 -5.03 17.52 -26.46
C ASN A 738 -5.49 18.98 -26.56
N ILE A 739 -5.15 19.65 -27.67
CA ILE A 739 -5.68 20.99 -27.97
C ILE A 739 -7.19 20.90 -28.18
N ALA A 740 -7.67 19.91 -28.93
CA ALA A 740 -9.10 19.70 -29.17
C ALA A 740 -9.89 19.43 -27.89
N HIS A 741 -9.28 18.78 -26.89
CA HIS A 741 -9.93 18.51 -25.59
C HIS A 741 -10.24 19.77 -24.77
N LEU A 742 -9.57 20.90 -25.04
CA LEU A 742 -9.86 22.18 -24.38
C LEU A 742 -11.18 22.81 -24.85
N LYS A 743 -11.68 22.42 -26.03
CA LYS A 743 -12.89 23.00 -26.61
C LYS A 743 -14.09 22.81 -25.67
N GLY A 744 -14.72 23.92 -25.33
CA GLY A 744 -15.90 23.97 -24.46
C GLY A 744 -15.59 23.86 -22.96
N LYS A 745 -14.34 23.61 -22.57
CA LYS A 745 -13.91 23.50 -21.17
C LYS A 745 -13.75 24.88 -20.53
N THR A 746 -14.01 24.98 -19.23
CA THR A 746 -13.81 26.21 -18.45
C THR A 746 -12.51 26.11 -17.65
N ILE A 747 -11.52 26.96 -17.94
CA ILE A 747 -10.21 26.93 -17.27
C ILE A 747 -10.02 28.19 -16.43
N GLY A 748 -9.78 28.01 -15.13
CA GLY A 748 -9.39 29.09 -14.24
C GLY A 748 -7.89 29.35 -14.31
N ILE A 749 -7.47 30.60 -14.50
CA ILE A 749 -6.07 31.00 -14.55
C ILE A 749 -5.82 32.12 -13.56
N SER A 750 -4.91 31.91 -12.62
CA SER A 750 -4.50 32.99 -11.71
C SER A 750 -3.51 33.95 -12.37
N THR A 751 -3.57 35.22 -11.96
CA THR A 751 -2.68 36.25 -12.50
C THR A 751 -1.27 36.15 -11.91
N ASP A 752 -0.26 36.33 -12.75
CA ASP A 752 1.13 36.55 -12.36
C ASP A 752 1.55 38.02 -12.52
N ALA A 753 2.58 38.44 -11.79
CA ALA A 753 3.12 39.79 -11.87
C ALA A 753 3.64 40.16 -13.27
N GLN A 754 4.06 39.16 -14.06
CA GLN A 754 4.71 39.40 -15.36
C GLN A 754 3.69 39.47 -16.49
N GLY A 755 2.41 39.23 -16.19
CA GLY A 755 1.32 39.29 -17.16
C GLY A 755 1.30 38.13 -18.16
N SER A 756 2.04 37.05 -17.90
CA SER A 756 2.07 35.86 -18.77
C SER A 756 0.71 35.17 -18.89
N TYR A 757 -0.18 35.37 -17.91
CA TYR A 757 -1.56 34.92 -17.96
C TYR A 757 -2.36 35.45 -19.17
N LYS A 758 -2.06 36.65 -19.69
CA LYS A 758 -2.80 37.28 -20.80
C LYS A 758 -2.60 36.55 -22.13
N PRO A 759 -1.37 36.38 -22.64
CA PRO A 759 -1.17 35.59 -23.86
C PRO A 759 -1.58 34.12 -23.67
N LEU A 760 -1.43 33.53 -22.48
CA LEU A 760 -1.90 32.16 -22.23
C LEU A 760 -3.44 32.06 -22.32
N ALA A 761 -4.17 33.02 -21.75
CA ALA A 761 -5.63 33.09 -21.87
C ALA A 761 -6.08 33.19 -23.34
N GLN A 762 -5.41 34.02 -24.15
CA GLN A 762 -5.70 34.13 -25.59
C GLN A 762 -5.48 32.80 -26.32
N MET A 763 -4.43 32.05 -25.98
CA MET A 763 -4.18 30.73 -26.57
C MET A 763 -5.26 29.70 -26.18
N LEU A 764 -5.71 29.72 -24.93
CA LEU A 764 -6.81 28.87 -24.44
C LEU A 764 -8.14 29.21 -25.14
N GLU A 765 -8.48 30.49 -25.26
CA GLU A 765 -9.68 30.97 -25.95
C GLU A 765 -9.64 30.60 -27.44
N ALA A 766 -8.48 30.74 -28.10
CA ALA A 766 -8.29 30.33 -29.49
C ALA A 766 -8.48 28.81 -29.69
N ALA A 767 -8.18 28.00 -28.68
CA ALA A 767 -8.49 26.55 -28.67
C ALA A 767 -9.94 26.23 -28.29
N GLY A 768 -10.77 27.24 -28.05
CA GLY A 768 -12.19 27.10 -27.75
C GLY A 768 -12.52 26.85 -26.27
N ALA A 769 -11.57 27.06 -25.36
CA ALA A 769 -11.84 27.06 -23.93
C ALA A 769 -12.51 28.38 -23.49
N ARG A 770 -13.29 28.32 -22.42
CA ARG A 770 -13.76 29.49 -21.66
C ARG A 770 -12.76 29.77 -20.55
N VAL A 771 -12.23 30.99 -20.48
CA VAL A 771 -11.22 31.34 -19.48
C VAL A 771 -11.83 32.18 -18.36
N VAL A 772 -11.51 31.83 -17.11
CA VAL A 772 -11.86 32.62 -15.93
C VAL A 772 -10.58 33.16 -15.29
N ILE A 773 -10.42 34.48 -15.29
CA ILE A 773 -9.25 35.12 -14.67
C ILE A 773 -9.44 35.19 -13.15
N LEU A 774 -8.52 34.60 -12.41
CA LEU A 774 -8.46 34.62 -10.94
C LEU A 774 -7.43 35.67 -10.49
N SER A 775 -7.88 36.91 -10.31
CA SER A 775 -7.02 38.06 -10.02
C SER A 775 -6.60 38.08 -8.54
N THR A 776 -5.33 38.35 -8.26
CA THR A 776 -4.83 38.65 -6.89
C THR A 776 -5.37 39.98 -6.34
N GLY A 777 -5.94 40.83 -7.20
CA GLY A 777 -6.55 42.12 -6.83
C GLY A 777 -7.91 42.29 -7.51
N PRO A 778 -8.39 43.54 -7.73
CA PRO A 778 -9.64 43.78 -8.44
C PRO A 778 -9.67 43.01 -9.77
N ALA A 779 -10.72 42.23 -9.98
CA ALA A 779 -10.79 41.37 -11.15
C ALA A 779 -11.23 42.18 -12.40
N PRO A 780 -10.56 42.01 -13.55
CA PRO A 780 -10.98 42.65 -14.78
C PRO A 780 -12.21 41.93 -15.38
N GLY A 781 -13.21 42.69 -15.81
CA GLY A 781 -14.39 42.16 -16.52
C GLY A 781 -15.14 41.09 -15.72
N ASN A 782 -15.30 39.89 -16.29
CA ASN A 782 -15.97 38.75 -15.67
C ASN A 782 -15.03 37.89 -14.80
N GLY A 783 -13.84 38.39 -14.44
CA GLY A 783 -12.90 37.68 -13.58
C GLY A 783 -13.36 37.61 -12.12
N VAL A 784 -12.64 36.81 -11.33
CA VAL A 784 -12.90 36.61 -9.90
C VAL A 784 -11.70 37.08 -9.09
N SER A 785 -11.93 37.92 -8.08
CA SER A 785 -10.89 38.32 -7.13
C SER A 785 -10.65 37.19 -6.13
N VAL A 786 -9.39 36.80 -5.93
CA VAL A 786 -8.97 35.73 -5.03
C VAL A 786 -7.73 36.20 -4.25
N ASP A 787 -7.82 36.23 -2.92
CA ASP A 787 -6.67 36.58 -2.07
C ASP A 787 -5.82 35.34 -1.77
N TRP A 788 -4.84 35.09 -2.61
CA TRP A 788 -3.93 33.95 -2.48
C TRP A 788 -2.98 34.03 -1.27
N LYS A 789 -2.90 35.17 -0.58
CA LYS A 789 -2.14 35.28 0.69
C LYS A 789 -2.93 34.72 1.87
N GLN A 790 -4.25 34.59 1.72
CA GLN A 790 -5.17 34.00 2.69
C GLN A 790 -5.76 32.71 2.09
N PRO A 791 -5.04 31.58 2.18
CA PRO A 791 -5.36 30.38 1.41
C PRO A 791 -6.74 29.80 1.75
N GLU A 792 -7.22 29.96 2.99
CA GLU A 792 -8.57 29.61 3.42
C GLU A 792 -9.63 30.43 2.66
N THR A 793 -9.44 31.75 2.59
CA THR A 793 -10.33 32.66 1.87
C THR A 793 -10.31 32.39 0.37
N ALA A 794 -9.12 32.12 -0.20
CA ALA A 794 -8.99 31.68 -1.58
C ALA A 794 -9.75 30.38 -1.84
N GLY A 795 -9.64 29.41 -0.93
CA GLY A 795 -10.37 28.13 -1.00
C GLY A 795 -11.88 28.31 -1.00
N SER A 796 -12.41 29.09 -0.06
CA SER A 796 -13.85 29.42 -0.02
C SER A 796 -14.31 30.08 -1.31
N ARG A 797 -13.53 31.02 -1.84
CA ARG A 797 -13.86 31.70 -3.08
C ARG A 797 -13.84 30.79 -4.30
N LEU A 798 -12.88 29.87 -4.37
CA LEU A 798 -12.82 28.85 -5.42
C LEU A 798 -13.99 27.87 -5.32
N LYS A 799 -14.43 27.52 -4.11
CA LYS A 799 -15.61 26.68 -3.89
C LYS A 799 -16.90 27.36 -4.38
N GLU A 800 -17.12 28.63 -4.03
CA GLU A 800 -18.24 29.43 -4.56
C GLU A 800 -18.21 29.52 -6.08
N LEU A 801 -17.01 29.73 -6.64
CA LEU A 801 -16.83 29.74 -8.09
C LEU A 801 -17.17 28.39 -8.70
N GLN A 802 -16.77 27.29 -8.07
CA GLN A 802 -17.07 25.95 -8.54
C GLN A 802 -18.58 25.63 -8.56
N GLU A 803 -19.35 26.22 -7.64
CA GLU A 803 -20.81 26.09 -7.57
C GLU A 803 -21.54 26.92 -8.64
N THR A 804 -21.02 28.10 -8.97
CA THR A 804 -21.66 29.05 -9.89
C THR A 804 -21.19 28.92 -11.34
N GLN A 805 -19.90 28.69 -11.53
CA GLN A 805 -19.22 28.51 -12.81
C GLN A 805 -18.15 27.41 -12.67
N PRO A 806 -18.55 26.13 -12.77
CA PRO A 806 -17.66 25.00 -12.53
C PRO A 806 -16.41 25.03 -13.43
N LEU A 807 -15.23 24.88 -12.81
CA LEU A 807 -13.95 24.88 -13.48
C LEU A 807 -13.51 23.46 -13.86
N ASP A 808 -13.25 23.25 -15.14
CA ASP A 808 -12.69 22.02 -15.70
C ASP A 808 -11.17 21.91 -15.51
N GLY A 809 -10.54 22.99 -15.06
CA GLY A 809 -9.17 22.98 -14.60
C GLY A 809 -8.69 24.29 -14.01
N LEU A 810 -7.53 24.22 -13.36
CA LEU A 810 -6.84 25.35 -12.75
C LEU A 810 -5.40 25.45 -13.23
N ILE A 811 -4.96 26.68 -13.51
CA ILE A 811 -3.57 27.04 -13.79
C ILE A 811 -3.14 28.09 -12.76
N LEU A 812 -2.23 27.70 -11.87
CA LEU A 812 -1.73 28.56 -10.81
C LEU A 812 -0.44 29.25 -11.28
N LEU A 813 -0.54 30.54 -11.65
CA LEU A 813 0.59 31.39 -12.03
C LEU A 813 0.95 32.40 -10.94
N HIS A 814 0.07 32.68 -9.99
CA HIS A 814 0.43 33.50 -8.82
C HIS A 814 1.60 32.89 -8.02
N THR A 815 1.82 31.57 -8.16
CA THR A 815 2.93 30.80 -7.58
C THR A 815 4.28 31.06 -8.26
N THR A 816 4.35 31.84 -9.35
CA THR A 816 5.62 32.31 -9.93
C THR A 816 6.17 33.55 -9.20
N ALA A 817 5.49 34.03 -8.15
CA ALA A 817 6.00 35.11 -7.32
C ALA A 817 7.38 34.74 -6.74
N PRO A 818 8.35 35.67 -6.71
CA PRO A 818 9.70 35.38 -6.21
C PRO A 818 9.66 34.86 -4.77
N ALA A 819 10.23 33.68 -4.55
CA ALA A 819 10.44 33.15 -3.21
C ALA A 819 11.56 33.93 -2.49
N PRO A 820 11.50 34.05 -1.15
CA PRO A 820 12.55 34.72 -0.41
C PRO A 820 13.85 33.88 -0.43
N LYS A 821 14.97 34.52 -0.11
CA LYS A 821 16.28 33.86 -0.05
C LYS A 821 16.38 32.94 1.16
N LEU A 822 16.87 31.73 0.96
CA LEU A 822 17.02 30.70 2.00
C LEU A 822 17.96 31.14 3.13
N ALA A 823 19.12 31.72 2.79
CA ALA A 823 20.14 32.13 3.77
C ALA A 823 19.73 33.33 4.64
N GLU A 824 18.74 34.11 4.21
CA GLU A 824 18.28 35.32 4.89
C GLU A 824 16.97 35.06 5.67
N LEU A 825 16.44 33.84 5.63
CA LEU A 825 15.12 33.53 6.16
C LEU A 825 15.17 32.97 7.59
N GLU A 826 14.54 33.71 8.50
CA GLU A 826 14.21 33.22 9.84
C GLU A 826 13.23 32.04 9.77
N ALA A 827 13.36 31.08 10.68
CA ALA A 827 12.54 29.85 10.71
C ALA A 827 11.03 30.12 10.80
N ALA A 828 10.63 31.21 11.48
CA ALA A 828 9.22 31.62 11.52
C ALA A 828 8.72 32.10 10.15
N SER A 829 9.51 32.91 9.44
CA SER A 829 9.18 33.39 8.09
C SER A 829 9.17 32.27 7.06
N TRP A 830 10.05 31.28 7.21
CA TRP A 830 9.99 30.02 6.46
C TRP A 830 8.66 29.32 6.67
N ALA A 831 8.27 29.10 7.93
CA ALA A 831 7.04 28.40 8.26
C ALA A 831 5.82 29.11 7.67
N THR A 832 5.73 30.43 7.81
CA THR A 832 4.65 31.23 7.17
C THR A 832 4.65 31.06 5.65
N THR A 833 5.81 31.22 4.99
CA THR A 833 5.92 31.13 3.53
C THR A 833 5.48 29.76 3.02
N VAL A 834 6.02 28.69 3.63
CA VAL A 834 5.74 27.32 3.22
C VAL A 834 4.27 26.97 3.52
N ASN A 835 3.75 27.30 4.71
CA ASN A 835 2.36 26.99 5.07
C ASN A 835 1.37 27.70 4.16
N THR A 836 1.51 29.02 3.95
CA THR A 836 0.64 29.77 3.04
C THR A 836 0.65 29.16 1.64
N PHE A 837 1.84 28.84 1.12
CA PHE A 837 1.99 28.25 -0.21
C PHE A 837 1.34 26.86 -0.30
N THR A 838 1.65 25.95 0.63
CA THR A 838 1.12 24.58 0.58
C THR A 838 -0.36 24.48 0.92
N LEU A 839 -0.88 25.35 1.81
CA LEU A 839 -2.31 25.45 2.05
C LEU A 839 -3.03 25.98 0.82
N GLY A 840 -2.42 26.90 0.07
CA GLY A 840 -2.90 27.31 -1.25
C GLY A 840 -3.06 26.13 -2.21
N LEU A 841 -2.08 25.22 -2.27
CA LEU A 841 -2.18 23.97 -3.05
C LEU A 841 -3.30 23.05 -2.54
N TYR A 842 -3.42 22.89 -1.23
CA TYR A 842 -4.46 22.08 -0.60
C TYR A 842 -5.86 22.59 -0.97
N TYR A 843 -6.14 23.88 -0.75
CA TYR A 843 -7.46 24.45 -0.98
C TYR A 843 -7.82 24.51 -2.47
N SER A 844 -6.88 24.90 -3.33
CA SER A 844 -7.13 24.93 -4.77
C SER A 844 -7.27 23.53 -5.36
N GLY A 845 -6.50 22.55 -4.88
CA GLY A 845 -6.64 21.14 -5.25
C GLY A 845 -8.01 20.59 -4.85
N ILE A 846 -8.46 20.82 -3.61
CA ILE A 846 -9.78 20.41 -3.13
C ILE A 846 -10.91 21.01 -3.97
N ALA A 847 -10.81 22.30 -4.32
CA ALA A 847 -11.87 23.00 -5.04
C ALA A 847 -12.23 22.35 -6.39
N VAL A 848 -11.28 21.65 -7.02
CA VAL A 848 -11.50 21.01 -8.33
C VAL A 848 -11.34 19.48 -8.31
N TYR A 849 -11.04 18.88 -7.15
CA TYR A 849 -10.65 17.48 -6.99
C TYR A 849 -11.57 16.49 -7.72
N ASP A 850 -12.86 16.50 -7.40
CA ASP A 850 -13.82 15.57 -8.02
C ASP A 850 -14.03 15.85 -9.51
N ARG A 851 -14.04 17.14 -9.89
CA ARG A 851 -14.39 17.55 -11.24
C ARG A 851 -13.31 17.18 -12.25
N ILE A 852 -12.03 17.46 -11.96
CA ILE A 852 -10.95 17.22 -12.93
C ILE A 852 -10.74 15.74 -13.25
N ASN A 853 -11.16 14.84 -12.36
CA ASN A 853 -11.06 13.40 -12.60
C ASN A 853 -12.30 12.82 -13.32
N ALA A 854 -13.46 13.48 -13.19
CA ALA A 854 -14.71 13.06 -13.82
C ALA A 854 -14.85 13.48 -15.30
N ILE A 855 -14.02 14.43 -15.77
CA ILE A 855 -14.12 14.96 -17.13
C ILE A 855 -13.55 13.98 -18.16
N PRO A 856 -14.27 13.66 -19.26
CA PRO A 856 -13.73 12.90 -20.37
C PRO A 856 -12.50 13.59 -20.98
N GLY A 857 -11.40 12.85 -21.13
CA GLY A 857 -10.10 13.37 -21.59
C GLY A 857 -9.25 14.03 -20.49
N GLY A 858 -9.77 14.10 -19.25
CA GLY A 858 -9.10 14.66 -18.08
C GLY A 858 -9.25 16.17 -17.94
N GLY A 859 -9.52 16.66 -16.73
CA GLY A 859 -9.41 18.07 -16.36
C GLY A 859 -7.97 18.45 -16.00
N TRP A 860 -7.69 19.75 -15.86
CA TRP A 860 -6.32 20.26 -15.69
C TRP A 860 -6.04 20.77 -14.28
N TYR A 861 -4.86 20.47 -13.76
CA TYR A 861 -4.31 21.10 -12.56
C TYR A 861 -2.83 21.34 -12.76
N LEU A 862 -2.49 22.55 -13.22
CA LEU A 862 -1.11 22.98 -13.47
C LEU A 862 -0.70 24.00 -12.41
N VAL A 863 0.48 23.79 -11.82
CA VAL A 863 1.08 24.76 -10.90
C VAL A 863 2.44 25.16 -11.45
N VAL A 864 2.64 26.46 -11.58
CA VAL A 864 3.82 27.04 -12.23
C VAL A 864 4.64 27.82 -11.20
N THR A 865 5.91 27.46 -11.03
CA THR A 865 6.87 28.17 -10.19
C THR A 865 7.93 28.84 -11.05
N ALA A 866 8.65 29.80 -10.48
CA ALA A 866 9.76 30.47 -11.16
C ALA A 866 11.03 30.45 -10.28
N GLY A 867 11.48 29.25 -9.91
CA GLY A 867 12.61 29.02 -8.99
C GLY A 867 13.96 28.83 -9.67
N GLY A 868 14.09 29.12 -10.97
CA GLY A 868 15.32 28.91 -11.74
C GLY A 868 15.22 27.79 -12.79
N GLY A 869 14.07 27.13 -12.90
CA GLY A 869 13.77 26.24 -14.03
C GLY A 869 14.28 24.81 -13.89
N LEU A 870 14.87 24.46 -12.75
CA LEU A 870 15.51 23.16 -12.51
C LEU A 870 15.21 22.60 -11.11
N PHE A 871 14.12 23.05 -10.47
CA PHE A 871 13.66 22.54 -9.17
C PHE A 871 14.77 22.57 -8.08
N GLY A 872 15.67 23.56 -8.12
CA GLY A 872 16.77 23.69 -7.15
C GLY A 872 18.13 23.12 -7.59
N HIS A 873 18.20 22.30 -8.64
CA HIS A 873 19.47 21.65 -9.04
C HIS A 873 20.55 22.66 -9.43
N ALA A 874 20.24 23.74 -10.16
CA ALA A 874 21.22 24.76 -10.55
C ALA A 874 21.39 25.91 -9.53
N ASN A 875 21.27 25.62 -8.22
CA ASN A 875 21.39 26.62 -7.15
C ASN A 875 20.47 27.82 -7.39
N ALA A 876 19.14 27.59 -7.35
CA ALA A 876 17.97 28.48 -7.50
C ALA A 876 18.10 29.95 -7.02
N HIS A 877 19.16 30.65 -7.42
CA HIS A 877 19.64 31.91 -6.86
C HIS A 877 19.65 31.99 -5.33
N GLY A 878 19.83 30.85 -4.64
CA GLY A 878 19.75 30.75 -3.18
C GLY A 878 18.35 30.97 -2.60
N GLN A 879 17.28 30.86 -3.40
CA GLN A 879 15.88 31.01 -2.95
C GLN A 879 15.32 29.73 -2.33
N VAL A 880 14.22 29.87 -1.57
CA VAL A 880 13.43 28.72 -1.12
C VAL A 880 12.83 27.99 -2.33
N PRO A 881 13.15 26.69 -2.54
CA PRO A 881 12.72 25.96 -3.73
C PRO A 881 11.29 25.42 -3.58
N LEU A 882 10.30 26.32 -3.61
CA LEU A 882 8.87 25.96 -3.48
C LEU A 882 8.39 24.97 -4.56
N ALA A 883 9.08 24.91 -5.70
CA ALA A 883 8.88 23.89 -6.74
C ALA A 883 8.96 22.46 -6.17
N GLY A 884 9.79 22.20 -5.15
CA GLY A 884 9.84 20.92 -4.45
C GLY A 884 8.53 20.59 -3.73
N ALA A 885 7.90 21.55 -3.05
CA ALA A 885 6.60 21.33 -2.41
C ALA A 885 5.51 21.02 -3.45
N VAL A 886 5.53 21.74 -4.59
CA VAL A 886 4.61 21.50 -5.71
C VAL A 886 4.79 20.10 -6.29
N GLY A 887 6.02 19.70 -6.60
CA GLY A 887 6.32 18.41 -7.19
C GLY A 887 5.81 17.26 -6.32
N GLY A 888 6.12 17.27 -5.02
CA GLY A 888 5.65 16.25 -4.09
C GLY A 888 4.12 16.18 -3.99
N PHE A 889 3.46 17.34 -3.93
CA PHE A 889 1.99 17.42 -3.88
C PHE A 889 1.33 16.87 -5.16
N ILE A 890 1.76 17.35 -6.32
CA ILE A 890 1.14 17.03 -7.62
C ILE A 890 1.33 15.57 -7.99
N LYS A 891 2.49 14.98 -7.68
CA LYS A 891 2.74 13.55 -7.92
C LYS A 891 1.78 12.65 -7.13
N CYS A 892 1.49 13.01 -5.88
CA CYS A 892 0.42 12.35 -5.10
C CYS A 892 -0.96 12.58 -5.69
N LEU A 893 -1.29 13.83 -6.03
CA LEU A 893 -2.60 14.18 -6.59
C LEU A 893 -2.88 13.44 -7.90
N LYS A 894 -1.87 13.29 -8.78
CA LYS A 894 -1.99 12.52 -10.02
C LYS A 894 -2.27 11.03 -9.77
N ARG A 895 -1.71 10.46 -8.70
CA ARG A 895 -2.02 9.06 -8.31
C ARG A 895 -3.43 8.93 -7.74
N GLU A 896 -3.94 9.95 -7.05
CA GLU A 896 -5.32 10.00 -6.57
C GLU A 896 -6.32 10.23 -7.72
N LEU A 897 -5.93 11.01 -8.72
CA LEU A 897 -6.75 11.45 -9.85
C LEU A 897 -6.14 11.00 -11.20
N PRO A 898 -6.17 9.69 -11.52
CA PRO A 898 -5.44 9.15 -12.67
C PRO A 898 -5.91 9.71 -14.02
N ASN A 899 -7.16 10.15 -14.13
CA ASN A 899 -7.69 10.71 -15.38
C ASN A 899 -7.29 12.18 -15.60
N SER A 900 -6.87 12.90 -14.55
CA SER A 900 -6.59 14.33 -14.65
C SER A 900 -5.19 14.62 -15.21
N ARG A 901 -4.99 15.84 -15.70
CA ARG A 901 -3.72 16.38 -16.16
C ARG A 901 -3.10 17.25 -15.08
N CYS A 902 -2.34 16.60 -14.21
CA CYS A 902 -1.62 17.23 -13.11
C CYS A 902 -0.15 17.45 -13.51
N LYS A 903 0.34 18.70 -13.53
CA LYS A 903 1.75 19.02 -13.78
C LYS A 903 2.30 20.14 -12.89
N ALA A 904 3.55 19.97 -12.48
CA ALA A 904 4.40 20.97 -11.87
C ALA A 904 5.38 21.49 -12.92
N VAL A 905 5.37 22.80 -13.17
CA VAL A 905 6.26 23.44 -14.15
C VAL A 905 7.13 24.46 -13.42
N ASP A 906 8.45 24.32 -13.47
CA ASP A 906 9.38 25.31 -12.92
C ASP A 906 10.02 26.09 -14.07
N LEU A 907 9.93 27.42 -14.03
CA LEU A 907 10.40 28.32 -15.06
C LEU A 907 11.64 29.10 -14.60
N ASP A 908 12.41 29.58 -15.58
CA ASP A 908 13.51 30.50 -15.36
C ASP A 908 12.99 31.94 -15.17
N PRO A 909 13.18 32.58 -14.00
CA PRO A 909 12.77 33.96 -13.77
C PRO A 909 13.59 35.00 -14.55
N GLN A 910 14.74 34.62 -15.13
CA GLN A 910 15.57 35.54 -15.92
C GLN A 910 15.04 35.75 -17.34
N ASP A 911 14.26 34.81 -17.88
CA ASP A 911 13.64 34.92 -19.20
C ASP A 911 12.14 34.61 -19.14
N THR A 912 11.35 35.67 -18.98
CA THR A 912 9.89 35.59 -18.89
C THR A 912 9.19 35.61 -20.24
N SER A 913 9.92 35.92 -21.33
CA SER A 913 9.34 36.18 -22.65
C SER A 913 8.68 34.95 -23.27
N HIS A 914 9.11 33.75 -22.86
CA HIS A 914 8.62 32.47 -23.37
C HIS A 914 7.67 31.73 -22.43
N TRP A 915 7.41 32.26 -21.22
CA TRP A 915 6.63 31.58 -20.19
C TRP A 915 5.27 31.09 -20.69
N ALA A 916 4.48 31.96 -21.34
CA ALA A 916 3.17 31.58 -21.84
C ALA A 916 3.22 30.41 -22.84
N LYS A 917 4.23 30.40 -23.72
CA LYS A 917 4.44 29.31 -24.70
C LYS A 917 4.89 28.02 -24.02
N GLN A 918 5.76 28.10 -23.02
CA GLN A 918 6.24 26.95 -22.25
C GLN A 918 5.10 26.32 -21.43
N ILE A 919 4.29 27.14 -20.75
CA ILE A 919 3.11 26.68 -20.00
C ILE A 919 2.08 26.06 -20.94
N TRP A 920 1.81 26.70 -22.08
CA TRP A 920 0.94 26.15 -23.12
C TRP A 920 1.43 24.76 -23.57
N THR A 921 2.73 24.62 -23.84
CA THR A 921 3.35 23.36 -24.26
C THR A 921 3.05 22.24 -23.27
N GLU A 922 3.21 22.48 -21.96
CA GLU A 922 2.91 21.46 -20.94
C GLU A 922 1.42 21.16 -20.79
N LEU A 923 0.56 22.15 -21.02
CA LEU A 923 -0.89 21.99 -20.93
C LEU A 923 -1.44 21.05 -22.01
N VAL A 924 -0.84 21.06 -23.20
CA VAL A 924 -1.26 20.26 -24.36
C VAL A 924 -0.29 19.13 -24.72
N SER A 925 0.77 18.94 -23.95
CA SER A 925 1.72 17.85 -24.14
C SER A 925 1.08 16.48 -23.84
N ALA A 926 1.52 15.45 -24.57
CA ALA A 926 1.23 14.06 -24.28
C ALA A 926 2.28 13.40 -23.36
N ASP A 927 3.31 14.14 -22.95
CA ASP A 927 4.37 13.64 -22.10
C ASP A 927 3.81 13.24 -20.73
N PRO A 928 4.09 12.02 -20.24
CA PRO A 928 3.61 11.55 -18.94
C PRO A 928 4.32 12.21 -17.76
N ASP A 929 5.41 12.94 -18.02
CA ASP A 929 6.18 13.65 -17.01
C ASP A 929 5.34 14.72 -16.29
N ILE A 930 5.21 14.50 -14.97
CA ILE A 930 4.48 15.38 -14.04
C ILE A 930 5.32 16.60 -13.67
N GLU A 931 6.65 16.43 -13.61
CA GLU A 931 7.61 17.41 -13.11
C GLU A 931 8.52 17.86 -14.27
N VAL A 932 8.41 19.13 -14.66
CA VAL A 932 9.08 19.66 -15.85
C VAL A 932 9.71 21.02 -15.57
N GLY A 933 10.99 21.17 -15.90
CA GLY A 933 11.74 22.42 -15.75
C GLY A 933 12.03 23.09 -17.10
N TYR A 934 12.05 24.41 -17.14
CA TYR A 934 12.53 25.20 -18.27
C TYR A 934 13.66 26.14 -17.85
N ASN A 935 14.85 25.93 -18.38
CA ASN A 935 16.03 26.76 -18.12
C ASN A 935 16.78 27.08 -19.41
N GLY A 936 17.12 28.35 -19.62
CA GLY A 936 17.78 28.79 -20.86
C GLY A 936 17.04 28.41 -22.15
N GLY A 937 15.69 28.48 -22.13
CA GLY A 937 14.83 28.13 -23.27
C GLY A 937 14.68 26.62 -23.55
N ARG A 938 15.35 25.76 -22.78
CA ARG A 938 15.35 24.31 -22.94
C ARG A 938 14.48 23.63 -21.89
N ARG A 939 13.89 22.49 -22.26
CA ARG A 939 12.96 21.72 -21.42
C ARG A 939 13.68 20.52 -20.80
N TYR A 940 13.53 20.36 -19.50
CA TYR A 940 14.15 19.30 -18.71
C TYR A 940 13.10 18.48 -17.96
N VAL A 941 13.38 17.19 -17.83
CA VAL A 941 12.67 16.23 -16.98
C VAL A 941 13.67 15.62 -16.01
N PHE A 942 13.22 14.98 -14.94
CA PHE A 942 14.12 14.47 -13.90
C PHE A 942 14.14 12.95 -13.93
N ARG A 943 15.34 12.37 -14.01
CA ARG A 943 15.57 10.93 -14.12
C ARG A 943 16.51 10.44 -13.03
N ASP A 944 16.30 9.20 -12.61
CA ASP A 944 17.07 8.58 -11.55
C ASP A 944 18.12 7.68 -12.23
N ILE A 945 19.39 8.06 -12.12
CA ILE A 945 20.50 7.43 -12.85
C ILE A 945 21.28 6.52 -11.90
N PRO A 946 21.40 5.21 -12.21
CA PRO A 946 22.09 4.26 -11.33
C PRO A 946 23.54 4.70 -11.13
N THR A 947 23.89 4.96 -9.87
CA THR A 947 25.22 5.47 -9.51
C THR A 947 25.71 4.74 -8.26
N PRO A 948 26.38 3.59 -8.43
CA PRO A 948 26.99 2.86 -7.33
C PRO A 948 28.01 3.72 -6.56
N PHE A 949 28.33 3.34 -5.32
CA PHE A 949 29.40 3.99 -4.57
C PHE A 949 30.74 3.90 -5.32
N ALA A 950 31.53 4.97 -5.24
CA ALA A 950 32.86 4.97 -5.82
C ALA A 950 33.74 3.90 -5.14
N THR A 951 34.48 3.13 -5.93
CA THR A 951 35.45 2.15 -5.43
C THR A 951 36.73 2.88 -5.02
N GLY A 952 37.05 2.91 -3.72
CA GLY A 952 38.27 3.56 -3.23
C GLY A 952 38.18 4.17 -1.84
N LYS A 953 38.96 5.23 -1.59
CA LYS A 953 38.96 5.96 -0.31
C LYS A 953 37.59 6.62 -0.06
N PRO A 954 37.13 6.67 1.20
CA PRO A 954 35.90 7.40 1.56
C PRO A 954 35.93 8.84 1.03
N SER A 955 34.81 9.28 0.44
CA SER A 955 34.57 10.67 0.04
C SER A 955 34.57 11.62 1.23
N LEU A 956 34.16 11.12 2.40
CA LEU A 956 34.17 11.86 3.66
C LEU A 956 34.78 10.99 4.77
N SER A 957 35.70 11.58 5.54
CA SER A 957 36.19 10.99 6.78
C SER A 957 35.60 11.77 7.97
N ILE A 958 34.82 11.08 8.80
CA ILE A 958 34.22 11.67 9.99
C ILE A 958 35.32 11.87 11.03
N ARG A 959 35.40 13.07 11.61
CA ARG A 959 36.41 13.40 12.60
C ARG A 959 36.30 12.46 13.81
N PRO A 960 37.41 11.92 14.33
CA PRO A 960 37.38 11.14 15.57
C PRO A 960 36.71 11.93 16.71
N GLY A 961 35.76 11.31 17.39
CA GLY A 961 34.99 11.95 18.47
C GLY A 961 34.00 13.01 18.00
N ALA A 962 33.68 13.08 16.70
CA ALA A 962 32.65 13.95 16.16
C ALA A 962 31.32 13.79 16.90
N VAL A 963 30.62 14.90 17.12
CA VAL A 963 29.31 14.98 17.75
C VAL A 963 28.25 15.13 16.68
N VAL A 964 27.43 14.10 16.50
CA VAL A 964 26.37 14.06 15.49
C VAL A 964 25.03 14.12 16.19
N VAL A 965 24.18 15.08 15.81
CA VAL A 965 22.81 15.20 16.33
C VAL A 965 21.84 14.60 15.31
N VAL A 966 21.00 13.68 15.77
CA VAL A 966 20.02 12.98 14.95
C VAL A 966 18.63 13.35 15.45
N SER A 967 17.84 14.03 14.62
CA SER A 967 16.45 14.34 14.95
C SER A 967 15.61 13.10 14.74
N GLY A 968 14.97 12.58 15.79
CA GLY A 968 14.39 11.23 15.76
C GLY A 968 15.49 10.15 15.84
N GLY A 969 15.14 8.93 16.27
CA GLY A 969 16.12 7.84 16.36
C GLY A 969 16.26 7.17 17.72
N GLY A 970 15.32 7.40 18.65
CA GLY A 970 15.16 6.51 19.80
C GLY A 970 14.62 5.12 19.45
N ARG A 971 13.98 4.99 18.27
CA ARG A 971 13.28 3.78 17.78
C ARG A 971 13.28 3.74 16.25
N GLY A 972 12.91 2.60 15.66
CA GLY A 972 12.69 2.43 14.21
C GLY A 972 13.92 2.68 13.32
N VAL A 973 13.71 2.96 12.03
CA VAL A 973 14.75 3.05 10.99
C VAL A 973 15.89 4.04 11.29
N VAL A 974 15.56 5.17 11.92
CA VAL A 974 16.53 6.21 12.26
C VAL A 974 17.46 5.75 13.38
N TYR A 975 16.97 4.95 14.34
CA TYR A 975 17.80 4.35 15.40
C TYR A 975 18.87 3.42 14.80
N HIS A 976 18.48 2.52 13.90
CA HIS A 976 19.41 1.57 13.29
C HIS A 976 20.49 2.28 12.46
N SER A 977 20.10 3.33 11.74
CA SER A 977 21.02 4.19 10.99
C SER A 977 22.01 4.92 11.92
N ALA A 978 21.50 5.50 13.02
CA ALA A 978 22.31 6.20 14.02
C ALA A 978 23.27 5.25 14.76
N LYS A 979 22.82 4.04 15.11
CA LYS A 979 23.63 3.00 15.74
C LYS A 979 24.78 2.58 14.83
N LEU A 980 24.49 2.29 13.55
CA LEU A 980 25.52 1.88 12.60
C LEU A 980 26.53 3.00 12.35
N LEU A 981 26.07 4.26 12.27
CA LEU A 981 26.95 5.42 12.17
C LEU A 981 27.91 5.52 13.36
N ALA A 982 27.39 5.43 14.59
CA ALA A 982 28.21 5.46 15.80
C ALA A 982 29.25 4.33 15.81
N GLN A 983 28.85 3.14 15.37
CA GLN A 983 29.71 1.95 15.33
C GLN A 983 30.82 2.02 14.27
N VAL A 984 30.52 2.50 13.06
CA VAL A 984 31.47 2.57 11.94
C VAL A 984 32.39 3.77 12.08
N ALA A 985 31.85 4.94 12.42
CA ALA A 985 32.60 6.18 12.46
C ALA A 985 33.28 6.46 13.82
N GLY A 986 32.90 5.73 14.88
CA GLY A 986 33.32 6.07 16.25
C GLY A 986 32.82 7.44 16.72
N ALA A 987 31.80 7.98 16.07
CA ALA A 987 31.19 9.26 16.42
C ALA A 987 30.35 9.13 17.69
N ARG A 988 30.27 10.22 18.46
CA ARG A 988 29.26 10.36 19.51
C ARG A 988 27.96 10.79 18.86
N VAL A 989 26.99 9.90 18.83
CA VAL A 989 25.69 10.14 18.19
C VAL A 989 24.64 10.44 19.25
N ILE A 990 24.01 11.60 19.13
CA ILE A 990 22.96 12.07 20.04
C ILE A 990 21.63 11.97 19.29
N VAL A 991 20.85 10.94 19.60
CA VAL A 991 19.50 10.76 19.07
C VAL A 991 18.47 11.46 19.94
N THR A 992 17.36 11.88 19.34
CA THR A 992 16.31 12.60 20.06
C THR A 992 14.94 11.99 19.87
N GLY A 993 14.03 12.32 20.78
CA GLY A 993 12.63 11.95 20.70
C GLY A 993 11.83 12.42 21.91
N ARG A 994 10.51 12.20 21.86
CA ARG A 994 9.57 12.61 22.92
C ARG A 994 9.48 11.59 24.06
N THR A 995 9.87 10.34 23.81
CA THR A 995 9.75 9.26 24.80
C THR A 995 10.69 9.50 25.97
N VAL A 996 10.16 9.54 27.18
CA VAL A 996 10.97 9.64 28.40
C VAL A 996 11.55 8.25 28.73
N PRO A 997 12.87 8.08 28.84
CA PRO A 997 13.48 6.80 29.23
C PRO A 997 12.92 6.30 30.57
N PRO A 998 12.85 4.98 30.79
CA PRO A 998 12.54 4.46 32.12
C PRO A 998 13.60 4.85 33.16
N ALA A 999 13.17 4.94 34.42
CA ALA A 999 14.07 5.07 35.56
C ALA A 999 14.83 3.75 35.87
N GLY A 1000 14.37 2.63 35.31
CA GLY A 1000 14.99 1.31 35.41
C GLY A 1000 14.43 0.44 36.54
N ASN A 1001 13.55 1.00 37.37
CA ASN A 1001 12.91 0.31 38.50
C ASN A 1001 11.43 -0.01 38.24
N GLU A 1002 10.89 0.34 37.06
CA GLU A 1002 9.49 0.09 36.75
C GLU A 1002 9.17 -1.40 36.58
N GLU A 1003 8.11 -1.90 37.23
CA GLU A 1003 7.73 -3.32 37.20
C GLU A 1003 7.44 -3.87 35.79
N TRP A 1004 6.88 -3.03 34.92
CA TRP A 1004 6.61 -3.41 33.54
C TRP A 1004 7.87 -3.65 32.72
N LEU A 1005 9.08 -3.29 33.18
CA LEU A 1005 10.34 -3.70 32.55
C LEU A 1005 10.63 -5.19 32.73
N LYS A 1006 10.16 -5.79 33.83
CA LYS A 1006 10.39 -7.19 34.17
C LYS A 1006 9.53 -8.17 33.38
N VAL A 1007 8.44 -7.66 32.77
CA VAL A 1007 7.54 -8.44 31.90
C VAL A 1007 8.33 -8.93 30.68
N SER A 1008 8.30 -10.24 30.43
CA SER A 1008 8.97 -10.83 29.26
C SER A 1008 8.23 -10.48 27.95
N GLU A 1009 8.91 -10.58 26.81
CA GLU A 1009 8.27 -10.35 25.50
C GLU A 1009 7.10 -11.32 25.25
N LYS A 1010 7.17 -12.54 25.79
CA LYS A 1010 6.09 -13.54 25.71
C LYS A 1010 4.84 -13.13 26.49
N GLU A 1011 5.02 -12.44 27.62
CA GLU A 1011 3.92 -12.01 28.50
C GLU A 1011 3.37 -10.62 28.16
N LEU A 1012 4.11 -9.84 27.36
CA LEU A 1012 3.76 -8.46 27.02
C LEU A 1012 2.37 -8.32 26.37
N PRO A 1013 1.89 -9.21 25.48
CA PRO A 1013 0.54 -9.13 24.94
C PRO A 1013 -0.55 -9.24 26.01
N ALA A 1014 -0.43 -10.21 26.93
CA ALA A 1014 -1.37 -10.39 28.04
C ALA A 1014 -1.31 -9.22 29.02
N TYR A 1015 -0.11 -8.72 29.29
CA TYR A 1015 0.11 -7.52 30.11
C TYR A 1015 -0.52 -6.27 29.48
N ARG A 1016 -0.41 -6.10 28.15
CA ARG A 1016 -1.04 -5.01 27.40
C ARG A 1016 -2.55 -5.03 27.57
N MET A 1017 -3.19 -6.19 27.39
CA MET A 1017 -4.64 -6.33 27.52
C MET A 1017 -5.13 -6.04 28.94
N SER A 1018 -4.42 -6.54 29.96
CA SER A 1018 -4.78 -6.27 31.36
C SER A 1018 -4.58 -4.80 31.74
N TRP A 1019 -3.52 -4.16 31.23
CA TRP A 1019 -3.28 -2.73 31.43
C TRP A 1019 -4.36 -1.87 30.77
N VAL A 1020 -4.74 -2.15 29.53
CA VAL A 1020 -5.78 -1.41 28.79
C VAL A 1020 -7.13 -1.49 29.52
N LYS A 1021 -7.51 -2.69 29.99
CA LYS A 1021 -8.70 -2.87 30.84
C LYS A 1021 -8.66 -1.97 32.08
N ARG A 1022 -7.54 -1.99 32.81
CA ARG A 1022 -7.37 -1.18 34.02
C ARG A 1022 -7.40 0.32 33.72
N TYR A 1023 -6.75 0.75 32.64
CA TYR A 1023 -6.69 2.14 32.24
C TYR A 1023 -8.08 2.72 31.97
N MET A 1024 -8.93 2.00 31.23
CA MET A 1024 -10.30 2.46 30.96
C MET A 1024 -11.19 2.44 32.21
N ALA A 1025 -10.99 1.48 33.12
CA ALA A 1025 -11.66 1.48 34.41
C ALA A 1025 -11.29 2.71 35.27
N GLU A 1026 -10.03 3.15 35.21
CA GLU A 1026 -9.51 4.34 35.90
C GLU A 1026 -9.89 5.66 35.19
N HIS A 1027 -10.04 5.64 33.85
CA HIS A 1027 -10.29 6.82 33.01
C HIS A 1027 -11.60 6.67 32.24
N ARG A 1028 -12.73 6.79 32.96
CA ARG A 1028 -14.08 6.68 32.37
C ARG A 1028 -14.25 7.61 31.17
N GLY A 1029 -14.76 7.06 30.06
CA GLY A 1029 -14.91 7.76 28.78
C GLY A 1029 -13.71 7.64 27.83
N SER A 1030 -12.59 7.04 28.27
CA SER A 1030 -11.50 6.68 27.37
C SER A 1030 -11.86 5.48 26.53
N THR A 1031 -11.51 5.54 25.26
CA THR A 1031 -11.79 4.46 24.31
C THR A 1031 -10.65 3.43 24.31
N PRO A 1032 -10.86 2.19 23.84
CA PRO A 1032 -9.81 1.19 23.80
C PRO A 1032 -8.62 1.61 22.93
N VAL A 1033 -8.85 2.34 21.84
CA VAL A 1033 -7.78 2.89 21.00
C VAL A 1033 -6.98 3.93 21.77
N GLN A 1034 -7.65 4.83 22.50
CA GLN A 1034 -6.97 5.80 23.34
C GLN A 1034 -6.16 5.11 24.44
N ALA A 1035 -6.70 4.06 25.04
CA ALA A 1035 -6.00 3.25 26.03
C ALA A 1035 -4.80 2.48 25.42
N MET A 1036 -4.94 1.87 24.24
CA MET A 1036 -3.83 1.23 23.54
C MET A 1036 -2.73 2.22 23.20
N ARG A 1037 -3.08 3.43 22.71
CA ARG A 1037 -2.12 4.52 22.47
C ARG A 1037 -1.44 4.97 23.76
N ALA A 1038 -2.17 5.02 24.87
CA ALA A 1038 -1.61 5.33 26.19
C ALA A 1038 -0.63 4.24 26.66
N PHE A 1039 -0.94 2.96 26.43
CA PHE A 1039 -0.01 1.86 26.69
C PHE A 1039 1.25 1.95 25.83
N ASP A 1040 1.08 2.17 24.52
CA ASP A 1040 2.20 2.20 23.58
C ASP A 1040 3.16 3.34 23.94
N SER A 1041 2.61 4.55 24.15
CA SER A 1041 3.40 5.72 24.53
C SER A 1041 3.97 5.67 25.95
N GLY A 1042 3.21 5.11 26.90
CA GLY A 1042 3.56 5.06 28.32
C GLY A 1042 4.44 3.89 28.74
N ILE A 1043 4.46 2.79 27.96
CA ILE A 1043 5.15 1.53 28.30
C ILE A 1043 5.94 0.98 27.10
N ALA A 1044 5.27 0.57 26.02
CA ALA A 1044 5.92 -0.20 24.95
C ALA A 1044 7.11 0.54 24.32
N TYR A 1045 6.91 1.81 23.99
CA TYR A 1045 7.94 2.68 23.42
C TYR A 1045 9.12 2.95 24.37
N ARG A 1046 8.86 3.01 25.67
CA ARG A 1046 9.90 3.20 26.69
C ARG A 1046 10.72 1.93 26.87
N ARG A 1047 10.08 0.75 26.81
CA ARG A 1047 10.75 -0.56 26.80
C ARG A 1047 11.68 -0.71 25.60
N GLU A 1048 11.18 -0.42 24.39
CA GLU A 1048 11.97 -0.49 23.17
C GLU A 1048 13.19 0.45 23.23
N LEU A 1049 12.98 1.71 23.61
CA LEU A 1049 14.06 2.68 23.78
C LEU A 1049 15.11 2.20 24.80
N HIS A 1050 14.67 1.69 25.95
CA HIS A 1050 15.58 1.20 26.98
C HIS A 1050 16.44 0.05 26.47
N ARG A 1051 15.82 -0.96 25.84
CA ARG A 1051 16.52 -2.10 25.24
C ARG A 1051 17.54 -1.64 24.20
N ASN A 1052 17.16 -0.72 23.33
CA ASN A 1052 18.04 -0.14 22.32
C ASN A 1052 19.28 0.53 22.93
N LEU A 1053 19.09 1.32 23.99
CA LEU A 1053 20.20 2.01 24.67
C LEU A 1053 21.10 1.03 25.45
N GLU A 1054 20.53 0.04 26.13
CA GLU A 1054 21.32 -1.00 26.82
C GLU A 1054 22.13 -1.83 25.84
N ASP A 1055 21.54 -2.21 24.70
CA ASP A 1055 22.25 -2.93 23.63
C ASP A 1055 23.43 -2.11 23.08
N CYS A 1056 23.25 -0.80 22.87
CA CYS A 1056 24.36 0.08 22.49
C CYS A 1056 25.45 0.13 23.56
N ARG A 1057 25.09 0.25 24.84
CA ARG A 1057 26.06 0.26 25.97
C ARG A 1057 26.84 -1.04 26.06
N ALA A 1058 26.16 -2.18 25.96
CA ALA A 1058 26.78 -3.50 26.00
C ALA A 1058 27.80 -3.71 24.86
N GLN A 1059 27.55 -3.09 23.70
CA GLN A 1059 28.45 -3.13 22.54
C GLN A 1059 29.51 -2.01 22.53
N GLY A 1060 29.54 -1.14 23.55
CA GLY A 1060 30.46 0.00 23.62
C GLY A 1060 30.19 1.10 22.58
N ILE A 1061 28.97 1.17 22.04
CA ILE A 1061 28.57 2.14 21.02
C ILE A 1061 28.18 3.46 21.71
N HIS A 1062 28.79 4.57 21.30
CA HIS A 1062 28.55 5.91 21.84
C HIS A 1062 27.26 6.55 21.27
N LEU A 1063 26.11 5.99 21.64
CA LEU A 1063 24.80 6.51 21.29
C LEU A 1063 24.07 7.01 22.55
N GLU A 1064 23.74 8.30 22.57
CA GLU A 1064 23.08 8.98 23.67
C GLU A 1064 21.68 9.43 23.25
N TYR A 1065 20.72 9.36 24.18
CA TYR A 1065 19.36 9.83 23.93
C TYR A 1065 19.06 11.08 24.74
N LYS A 1066 18.52 12.11 24.08
CA LYS A 1066 18.03 13.34 24.71
C LYS A 1066 16.54 13.51 24.42
N VAL A 1067 15.75 13.64 25.48
CA VAL A 1067 14.31 13.94 25.36
C VAL A 1067 14.16 15.35 24.79
N CYS A 1068 13.51 15.46 23.64
CA CYS A 1068 13.23 16.73 22.98
C CYS A 1068 12.02 16.53 22.06
N ASP A 1069 11.01 17.39 22.20
CA ASP A 1069 10.00 17.50 21.15
C ASP A 1069 10.61 18.28 19.99
N MET A 1070 10.76 17.60 18.86
CA MET A 1070 11.34 18.15 17.63
C MET A 1070 10.35 19.04 16.87
N THR A 1071 9.19 19.36 17.45
CA THR A 1071 8.27 20.39 16.96
C THR A 1071 8.31 21.67 17.81
N ASP A 1072 9.01 21.67 18.96
CA ASP A 1072 9.18 22.84 19.83
C ASP A 1072 10.54 23.52 19.56
N ALA A 1073 10.48 24.72 18.97
CA ALA A 1073 11.66 25.48 18.62
C ALA A 1073 12.54 25.85 19.82
N ASN A 1074 11.95 26.14 20.98
CA ASN A 1074 12.71 26.51 22.18
C ASN A 1074 13.40 25.29 22.80
N ALA A 1075 12.72 24.13 22.79
CA ALA A 1075 13.33 22.87 23.22
C ALA A 1075 14.54 22.51 22.33
N ILE A 1076 14.41 22.69 21.01
CA ILE A 1076 15.51 22.42 20.05
C ILE A 1076 16.70 23.36 20.30
N ARG A 1077 16.46 24.67 20.44
CA ARG A 1077 17.52 25.64 20.77
C ARG A 1077 18.25 25.29 22.06
N SER A 1078 17.49 24.95 23.10
CA SER A 1078 18.03 24.57 24.40
C SER A 1078 18.85 23.28 24.32
N LEU A 1079 18.37 22.29 23.55
CA LEU A 1079 19.09 21.05 23.28
C LEU A 1079 20.43 21.33 22.58
N LEU A 1080 20.43 22.07 21.48
CA LEU A 1080 21.65 22.35 20.70
C LEU A 1080 22.64 23.18 21.53
N ALA A 1081 22.17 24.18 22.28
CA ALA A 1081 23.01 24.94 23.21
C ALA A 1081 23.62 24.05 24.30
N GLY A 1082 22.85 23.14 24.89
CA GLY A 1082 23.33 22.18 25.89
C GLY A 1082 24.37 21.22 25.31
N ILE A 1083 24.19 20.75 24.07
CA ILE A 1083 25.17 19.91 23.36
C ILE A 1083 26.47 20.68 23.15
N ARG A 1084 26.41 21.93 22.70
CA ARG A 1084 27.60 22.80 22.56
C ARG A 1084 28.27 23.07 23.90
N GLN A 1085 27.51 23.29 24.97
CA GLN A 1085 28.06 23.48 26.31
C GLN A 1085 28.77 22.21 26.81
N GLN A 1086 28.19 21.04 26.57
CA GLN A 1086 28.71 19.76 27.05
C GLN A 1086 29.92 19.29 26.24
N TYR A 1087 29.90 19.46 24.93
CA TYR A 1087 30.88 18.86 24.02
C TYR A 1087 31.74 19.87 23.24
N GLY A 1088 31.40 21.15 23.30
CA GLY A 1088 32.14 22.24 22.63
C GLY A 1088 31.90 22.36 21.11
N ARG A 1089 31.16 21.42 20.51
CA ARG A 1089 31.01 21.31 19.05
C ARG A 1089 29.75 20.56 18.63
N ILE A 1090 29.32 20.79 17.40
CA ILE A 1090 28.40 19.96 16.63
C ILE A 1090 29.04 19.78 15.26
N ASP A 1091 29.17 18.53 14.81
CA ASP A 1091 29.92 18.16 13.60
C ASP A 1091 29.04 17.66 12.48
N GLY A 1092 27.84 17.18 12.79
CA GLY A 1092 26.93 16.66 11.80
C GLY A 1092 25.50 16.69 12.28
N ILE A 1093 24.58 16.92 11.34
CA ILE A 1093 23.14 16.83 11.56
C ILE A 1093 22.58 15.72 10.68
N VAL A 1094 21.73 14.89 11.29
CA VAL A 1094 20.91 13.90 10.60
C VAL A 1094 19.45 14.20 10.90
N HIS A 1095 18.69 14.58 9.89
CA HIS A 1095 17.29 14.93 10.02
C HIS A 1095 16.38 13.74 9.67
N GLY A 1096 16.02 12.93 10.68
CA GLY A 1096 15.22 11.71 10.55
C GLY A 1096 13.75 11.85 10.99
N ALA A 1097 13.45 12.80 11.85
CA ALA A 1097 12.13 12.99 12.46
C ALA A 1097 11.05 13.25 11.41
N THR A 1098 9.86 12.70 11.63
CA THR A 1098 8.72 12.89 10.75
C THR A 1098 7.41 12.55 11.46
N ILE A 1099 6.31 13.10 10.94
CA ILE A 1099 4.94 12.65 11.20
C ILE A 1099 4.36 12.31 9.83
N GLU A 1100 3.66 11.19 9.73
CA GLU A 1100 3.03 10.73 8.49
C GLU A 1100 1.60 10.32 8.84
N GLU A 1101 0.63 10.84 8.07
CA GLU A 1101 -0.78 10.51 8.19
C GLU A 1101 -1.41 10.44 6.79
N SER A 1102 -1.49 9.22 6.26
CA SER A 1102 -2.08 8.93 4.95
C SER A 1102 -3.61 9.06 4.95
N LYS A 1103 -4.12 9.95 4.09
CA LYS A 1103 -5.55 10.20 3.82
C LYS A 1103 -5.65 10.87 2.43
N SER A 1104 -6.64 10.53 1.61
CA SER A 1104 -6.88 11.26 0.35
C SER A 1104 -7.05 12.76 0.60
N LEU A 1105 -6.77 13.61 -0.39
CA LEU A 1105 -6.79 15.06 -0.22
C LEU A 1105 -8.10 15.58 0.43
N PRO A 1106 -9.31 15.13 0.05
CA PRO A 1106 -10.56 15.58 0.68
C PRO A 1106 -10.76 15.12 2.14
N MET A 1107 -10.07 14.06 2.56
CA MET A 1107 -10.15 13.51 3.91
C MET A 1107 -9.08 14.09 4.86
N LYS A 1108 -8.18 14.93 4.35
CA LYS A 1108 -7.21 15.67 5.15
C LYS A 1108 -7.83 16.96 5.67
N THR A 1109 -7.41 17.38 6.86
CA THR A 1109 -7.67 18.73 7.37
C THR A 1109 -6.42 19.61 7.17
N PRO A 1110 -6.58 20.95 7.16
CA PRO A 1110 -5.45 21.88 7.13
C PRO A 1110 -4.43 21.63 8.25
N ASP A 1111 -4.90 21.30 9.46
CA ASP A 1111 -4.05 21.01 10.61
C ASP A 1111 -3.16 19.78 10.42
N ILE A 1112 -3.69 18.72 9.78
CA ILE A 1112 -2.89 17.55 9.40
C ILE A 1112 -1.78 17.98 8.44
N PHE A 1113 -2.10 18.86 7.49
CA PHE A 1113 -1.15 19.36 6.50
C PHE A 1113 0.00 20.13 7.16
N VAL A 1114 -0.33 21.14 7.99
CA VAL A 1114 0.65 21.98 8.70
C VAL A 1114 1.49 21.15 9.67
N ARG A 1115 0.88 20.25 10.44
CA ARG A 1115 1.59 19.39 11.39
C ARG A 1115 2.59 18.45 10.71
N THR A 1116 2.25 17.94 9.53
CA THR A 1116 3.17 17.12 8.71
C THR A 1116 4.40 17.94 8.28
N LEU A 1117 4.19 19.19 7.85
CA LEU A 1117 5.28 20.11 7.48
C LEU A 1117 6.14 20.50 8.69
N SER A 1118 5.53 20.72 9.85
CA SER A 1118 6.24 21.09 11.09
C SER A 1118 7.31 20.07 11.49
N ALA A 1119 7.00 18.77 11.41
CA ALA A 1119 7.92 17.71 11.80
C ALA A 1119 9.03 17.42 10.77
N LYS A 1120 8.91 17.93 9.54
CA LYS A 1120 9.86 17.75 8.44
C LYS A 1120 10.43 19.08 7.96
N ALA A 1121 9.68 19.80 7.11
CA ALA A 1121 10.16 21.00 6.43
C ALA A 1121 10.51 22.16 7.37
N HIS A 1122 9.71 22.43 8.41
CA HIS A 1122 10.01 23.54 9.33
C HIS A 1122 11.13 23.17 10.31
N LEU A 1123 11.13 21.93 10.81
CA LEU A 1123 12.24 21.42 11.61
C LEU A 1123 13.57 21.47 10.85
N TRP A 1124 13.57 21.06 9.58
CA TRP A 1124 14.76 21.15 8.73
C TRP A 1124 15.33 22.57 8.68
N GLN A 1125 14.49 23.58 8.42
CA GLN A 1125 14.95 24.98 8.37
C GLN A 1125 15.46 25.46 9.74
N LEU A 1126 14.79 25.10 10.82
CA LEU A 1126 15.23 25.48 12.15
C LEU A 1126 16.61 24.88 12.46
N LEU A 1127 16.83 23.61 12.14
CA LEU A 1127 18.15 22.97 12.30
C LEU A 1127 19.20 23.71 11.45
N VAL A 1128 18.91 23.97 10.18
CA VAL A 1128 19.79 24.73 9.26
C VAL A 1128 20.19 26.07 9.84
N GLN A 1129 19.23 26.84 10.36
CA GLN A 1129 19.46 28.16 10.94
C GLN A 1129 20.30 28.06 12.22
N GLU A 1130 19.88 27.20 13.15
CA GLU A 1130 20.52 27.07 14.47
C GLU A 1130 21.93 26.50 14.37
N THR A 1131 22.23 25.72 13.32
CA THR A 1131 23.56 25.16 13.08
C THR A 1131 24.32 25.87 11.97
N TRP A 1132 23.84 27.01 11.48
CA TRP A 1132 24.54 27.76 10.45
C TRP A 1132 25.94 28.18 10.89
N LYS A 1133 26.18 28.48 12.15
CA LYS A 1133 27.52 28.89 12.61
C LYS A 1133 28.41 27.72 13.05
N ASP A 1134 27.87 26.50 13.08
CA ASP A 1134 28.66 25.33 13.44
C ASP A 1134 29.56 24.90 12.26
N ASP A 1135 30.73 24.37 12.60
CA ASP A 1135 31.69 23.78 11.67
C ASP A 1135 31.26 22.34 11.31
N LEU A 1136 30.11 22.23 10.63
CA LEU A 1136 29.54 20.95 10.22
C LEU A 1136 30.37 20.29 9.09
N GLN A 1137 30.60 18.99 9.20
CA GLN A 1137 31.06 18.15 8.10
C GLN A 1137 29.92 17.74 7.17
N PHE A 1138 28.71 17.55 7.71
CA PHE A 1138 27.56 17.10 6.93
C PHE A 1138 26.21 17.49 7.54
N PHE A 1139 25.20 17.59 6.67
CA PHE A 1139 23.79 17.71 7.00
C PHE A 1139 22.99 16.75 6.09
N ILE A 1140 22.61 15.59 6.62
CA ILE A 1140 21.88 14.58 5.85
C ILE A 1140 20.41 14.55 6.27
N SER A 1141 19.50 14.47 5.29
CA SER A 1141 18.06 14.37 5.55
C SER A 1141 17.50 13.03 5.09
N PHE A 1142 16.60 12.47 5.89
CA PHE A 1142 15.75 11.36 5.47
C PHE A 1142 14.58 11.94 4.69
N GLY A 1143 14.61 11.76 3.37
CA GLY A 1143 13.50 12.01 2.46
C GLY A 1143 12.60 10.78 2.33
N SER A 1144 11.89 10.68 1.22
CA SER A 1144 11.02 9.54 0.93
C SER A 1144 10.78 9.39 -0.56
N GLY A 1145 10.75 8.14 -1.03
CA GLY A 1145 10.33 7.80 -2.38
C GLY A 1145 8.92 8.33 -2.72
N SER A 1146 8.06 8.56 -1.73
CA SER A 1146 6.76 9.22 -1.99
C SER A 1146 6.92 10.68 -2.45
N GLY A 1147 7.95 11.40 -1.96
CA GLY A 1147 8.31 12.73 -2.45
C GLY A 1147 8.76 12.69 -3.91
N ARG A 1148 9.58 11.69 -4.27
CA ARG A 1148 10.10 11.52 -5.62
C ARG A 1148 9.06 11.01 -6.62
N TYR A 1149 8.24 10.04 -6.25
CA TYR A 1149 7.34 9.32 -7.15
C TYR A 1149 5.84 9.58 -6.94
N GLY A 1150 5.48 10.22 -5.82
CA GLY A 1150 4.10 10.33 -5.34
C GLY A 1150 3.60 9.05 -4.66
N ASN A 1151 2.56 9.17 -3.85
CA ASN A 1151 1.77 8.03 -3.35
C ASN A 1151 0.34 8.48 -3.04
N LYS A 1152 -0.65 7.59 -3.17
CA LYS A 1152 -2.05 7.91 -2.85
C LYS A 1152 -2.18 8.28 -1.37
N GLY A 1153 -2.86 9.38 -1.07
CA GLY A 1153 -3.13 9.81 0.30
C GLY A 1153 -1.98 10.52 1.01
N GLN A 1154 -0.85 10.77 0.35
CA GLN A 1154 0.37 11.32 0.97
C GLN A 1154 0.72 12.74 0.47
N THR A 1155 -0.26 13.52 0.01
CA THR A 1155 -0.04 14.88 -0.55
C THR A 1155 0.78 15.82 0.34
N SER A 1156 0.48 15.90 1.64
CA SER A 1156 1.24 16.74 2.61
C SER A 1156 2.63 16.18 2.90
N TYR A 1157 2.73 14.86 3.10
CA TYR A 1157 3.99 14.18 3.42
C TYR A 1157 4.99 14.26 2.26
N SER A 1158 4.53 14.01 1.04
CA SER A 1158 5.37 14.09 -0.16
C SER A 1158 5.77 15.53 -0.48
N ALA A 1159 4.89 16.51 -0.27
CA ALA A 1159 5.25 17.92 -0.40
C ALA A 1159 6.36 18.31 0.59
N ALA A 1160 6.27 17.87 1.85
CA ALA A 1160 7.29 18.14 2.86
C ALA A 1160 8.65 17.50 2.51
N ASN A 1161 8.66 16.21 2.12
CA ASN A 1161 9.89 15.48 1.80
C ASN A 1161 10.56 16.03 0.53
N TYR A 1162 9.79 16.30 -0.54
CA TYR A 1162 10.38 16.80 -1.78
C TYR A 1162 10.86 18.26 -1.64
N LEU A 1163 10.20 19.07 -0.80
CA LEU A 1163 10.71 20.41 -0.46
C LEU A 1163 12.08 20.35 0.20
N ILE A 1164 12.29 19.49 1.21
CA ILE A 1164 13.60 19.39 1.89
C ILE A 1164 14.67 18.75 1.00
N ALA A 1165 14.30 17.89 0.06
CA ALA A 1165 15.23 17.37 -0.94
C ALA A 1165 15.84 18.51 -1.76
N LYS A 1166 14.99 19.42 -2.28
CA LYS A 1166 15.45 20.57 -3.06
C LYS A 1166 16.10 21.64 -2.18
N ALA A 1167 15.59 21.88 -0.98
CA ALA A 1167 16.17 22.84 -0.04
C ALA A 1167 17.58 22.40 0.43
N GLY A 1168 17.81 21.10 0.61
CA GLY A 1168 19.13 20.52 0.89
C GLY A 1168 20.15 20.79 -0.21
N GLN A 1169 19.74 20.66 -1.49
CA GLN A 1169 20.60 21.01 -2.63
C GLN A 1169 21.01 22.49 -2.60
N VAL A 1170 20.05 23.40 -2.38
CA VAL A 1170 20.32 24.85 -2.29
C VAL A 1170 21.20 25.16 -1.07
N TYR A 1171 20.92 24.55 0.09
CA TYR A 1171 21.72 24.70 1.30
C TYR A 1171 23.18 24.27 1.08
N GLY A 1172 23.41 23.09 0.47
CA GLY A 1172 24.76 22.59 0.17
C GLY A 1172 25.54 23.54 -0.73
N ALA A 1173 24.89 24.16 -1.72
CA ALA A 1173 25.51 25.17 -2.57
C ALA A 1173 25.88 26.46 -1.81
N LEU A 1174 25.06 26.86 -0.83
CA LEU A 1174 25.31 28.02 0.03
C LEU A 1174 26.33 27.75 1.15
N ARG A 1175 26.66 26.47 1.40
CA ARG A 1175 27.53 26.00 2.49
C ARG A 1175 28.67 25.13 1.94
N PRO A 1176 29.58 25.71 1.13
CA PRO A 1176 30.69 24.95 0.57
C PRO A 1176 31.51 24.31 1.69
N GLY A 1177 31.78 23.00 1.56
CA GLY A 1177 32.48 22.20 2.58
C GLY A 1177 31.56 21.39 3.49
N VAL A 1178 30.26 21.72 3.58
CA VAL A 1178 29.28 20.89 4.28
C VAL A 1178 28.65 19.92 3.28
N ARG A 1179 28.81 18.61 3.50
CA ARG A 1179 28.13 17.60 2.69
C ARG A 1179 26.63 17.63 3.00
N SER A 1180 25.81 18.11 2.07
CA SER A 1180 24.34 18.06 2.20
C SER A 1180 23.72 17.13 1.18
N VAL A 1181 23.00 16.12 1.66
CA VAL A 1181 22.29 15.16 0.81
C VAL A 1181 20.98 14.73 1.47
N THR A 1182 19.93 14.64 0.68
CA THR A 1182 18.66 14.02 1.07
C THR A 1182 18.56 12.66 0.41
N ILE A 1183 18.26 11.63 1.21
CA ILE A 1183 18.09 10.26 0.72
C ILE A 1183 16.59 9.94 0.70
N ASP A 1184 16.05 9.71 -0.48
CA ASP A 1184 14.67 9.30 -0.68
C ASP A 1184 14.55 7.78 -0.53
N TRP A 1185 13.92 7.39 0.59
CA TRP A 1185 13.83 6.00 1.01
C TRP A 1185 12.62 5.27 0.43
N PRO A 1186 12.77 3.99 0.06
CA PRO A 1186 11.66 3.10 -0.24
C PRO A 1186 11.03 2.62 1.08
N VAL A 1187 10.19 1.58 1.05
CA VAL A 1187 9.61 1.02 2.28
C VAL A 1187 10.66 0.18 3.02
N TRP A 1188 10.78 0.37 4.34
CA TRP A 1188 11.67 -0.42 5.19
C TRP A 1188 10.87 -1.46 5.97
N VAL A 1189 11.38 -2.69 6.03
CA VAL A 1189 10.84 -3.78 6.87
C VAL A 1189 11.79 -4.12 8.01
N GLY A 1190 11.28 -4.76 9.06
CA GLY A 1190 12.09 -5.23 10.19
C GLY A 1190 12.20 -4.26 11.38
N ALA A 1191 11.76 -3.01 11.27
CA ALA A 1191 11.34 -2.19 12.42
C ALA A 1191 10.46 -0.99 12.02
N GLY A 1192 9.53 -0.58 12.90
CA GLY A 1192 8.67 0.59 12.70
C GLY A 1192 7.26 0.26 12.21
N ILE A 1193 6.67 1.15 11.38
CA ILE A 1193 5.24 1.18 10.98
C ILE A 1193 4.86 0.00 10.07
N VAL A 1194 5.82 -0.65 9.42
CA VAL A 1194 5.57 -1.76 8.50
C VAL A 1194 5.98 -3.07 9.18
N GLU A 1195 4.97 -3.81 9.64
CA GLU A 1195 5.15 -5.14 10.20
C GLU A 1195 5.57 -6.16 9.13
N ASN A 1196 6.22 -7.24 9.57
CA ASN A 1196 6.57 -8.41 8.76
C ASN A 1196 5.30 -9.24 8.41
N ASN A 1197 4.27 -8.59 7.88
CA ASN A 1197 3.08 -9.25 7.36
C ASN A 1197 3.35 -9.66 5.90
N ALA A 1198 3.49 -10.97 5.65
CA ALA A 1198 3.83 -11.50 4.33
C ALA A 1198 2.85 -11.04 3.23
N ASP A 1199 1.55 -11.00 3.52
CA ASP A 1199 0.52 -10.55 2.59
C ASP A 1199 0.65 -9.07 2.27
N TYR A 1200 1.01 -8.24 3.26
CA TYR A 1200 1.26 -6.82 3.06
C TYR A 1200 2.49 -6.58 2.18
N LEU A 1201 3.57 -7.32 2.40
CA LEU A 1201 4.80 -7.24 1.60
C LEU A 1201 4.58 -7.72 0.16
N GLU A 1202 3.77 -8.77 -0.02
CA GLU A 1202 3.38 -9.24 -1.35
C GLU A 1202 2.55 -8.18 -2.10
N ARG A 1203 1.61 -7.51 -1.41
CA ARG A 1203 0.83 -6.40 -1.99
C ARG A 1203 1.73 -5.23 -2.39
N LEU A 1204 2.68 -4.82 -1.56
CA LEU A 1204 3.64 -3.76 -1.90
C LEU A 1204 4.47 -4.12 -3.13
N SER A 1205 4.95 -5.37 -3.20
CA SER A 1205 5.69 -5.88 -4.36
C SER A 1205 4.84 -5.87 -5.64
N LYS A 1206 3.56 -6.28 -5.57
CA LYS A 1206 2.62 -6.21 -6.71
C LYS A 1206 2.31 -4.79 -7.16
N LEU A 1207 2.38 -3.81 -6.25
CA LEU A 1207 2.23 -2.39 -6.56
C LEU A 1207 3.53 -1.75 -7.07
N GLY A 1208 4.60 -2.53 -7.27
CA GLY A 1208 5.90 -2.05 -7.73
C GLY A 1208 6.62 -1.18 -6.70
N VAL A 1209 6.31 -1.33 -5.41
CA VAL A 1209 6.96 -0.58 -4.34
C VAL A 1209 8.22 -1.35 -3.90
N CYS A 1210 9.39 -0.72 -4.03
CA CYS A 1210 10.62 -1.25 -3.48
C CYS A 1210 10.51 -1.43 -1.96
N VAL A 1211 10.97 -2.57 -1.46
CA VAL A 1211 11.02 -2.91 -0.04
C VAL A 1211 12.43 -3.35 0.31
N ILE A 1212 13.01 -2.73 1.35
CA ILE A 1212 14.36 -3.05 1.83
C ILE A 1212 14.34 -3.45 3.31
N ASP A 1213 15.29 -4.29 3.71
CA ASP A 1213 15.49 -4.64 5.11
C ASP A 1213 16.15 -3.48 5.88
N ILE A 1214 15.93 -3.43 7.20
CA ILE A 1214 16.48 -2.39 8.06
C ILE A 1214 18.02 -2.34 8.07
N ALA A 1215 18.69 -3.49 7.96
CA ALA A 1215 20.15 -3.55 7.89
C ALA A 1215 20.66 -2.98 6.55
N GLU A 1216 19.94 -3.24 5.47
CA GLU A 1216 20.22 -2.68 4.14
C GLU A 1216 20.04 -1.17 4.13
N GLY A 1217 18.93 -0.66 4.67
CA GLY A 1217 18.69 0.77 4.76
C GLY A 1217 19.77 1.49 5.59
N ALA A 1218 20.17 0.92 6.75
CA ALA A 1218 21.24 1.48 7.56
C ALA A 1218 22.59 1.47 6.81
N TYR A 1219 22.88 0.40 6.07
CA TYR A 1219 24.07 0.32 5.21
C TYR A 1219 24.08 1.42 4.15
N TRP A 1220 22.98 1.61 3.43
CA TRP A 1220 22.87 2.67 2.43
C TRP A 1220 23.06 4.06 3.05
N PHE A 1221 22.53 4.29 4.25
CA PHE A 1221 22.66 5.57 4.95
C PHE A 1221 24.13 5.90 5.30
N VAL A 1222 24.82 4.97 5.97
CA VAL A 1222 26.23 5.17 6.36
C VAL A 1222 27.13 5.17 5.12
N GLY A 1223 26.82 4.33 4.13
CA GLY A 1223 27.51 4.29 2.85
C GLY A 1223 27.39 5.62 2.10
N GLU A 1224 26.21 6.23 2.04
CA GLU A 1224 26.01 7.53 1.40
C GLU A 1224 26.80 8.63 2.09
N LEU A 1225 26.84 8.62 3.42
CA LEU A 1225 27.61 9.59 4.19
C LEU A 1225 29.12 9.48 3.93
N LEU A 1226 29.66 8.26 3.88
CA LEU A 1226 31.11 8.01 3.79
C LEU A 1226 31.63 7.93 2.36
N HIS A 1227 30.85 7.37 1.44
CA HIS A 1227 31.27 6.97 0.08
C HIS A 1227 30.41 7.58 -1.04
N GLY A 1228 29.32 8.28 -0.71
CA GLY A 1228 28.47 8.90 -1.71
C GLY A 1228 29.16 10.00 -2.51
N GLY A 1229 28.60 10.31 -3.69
CA GLY A 1229 29.05 11.37 -4.59
C GLY A 1229 28.74 12.78 -4.08
N HIS A 1230 28.75 13.78 -4.98
CA HIS A 1230 28.40 15.17 -4.66
C HIS A 1230 26.93 15.52 -4.91
N ALA A 1231 26.11 14.55 -5.32
CA ALA A 1231 24.68 14.75 -5.52
C ALA A 1231 23.99 15.15 -4.21
N GLY A 1232 23.11 16.16 -4.28
CA GLY A 1232 22.34 16.63 -3.12
C GLY A 1232 21.03 15.86 -2.91
N GLU A 1233 20.66 14.97 -3.82
CA GLU A 1233 19.48 14.11 -3.73
C GLU A 1233 19.83 12.72 -4.30
N VAL A 1234 19.53 11.69 -3.53
CA VAL A 1234 19.81 10.29 -3.84
C VAL A 1234 18.55 9.48 -3.57
N VAL A 1235 18.26 8.50 -4.41
CA VAL A 1235 17.11 7.60 -4.24
C VAL A 1235 17.60 6.18 -4.08
N ILE A 1236 17.00 5.45 -3.13
CA ILE A 1236 17.15 3.99 -3.05
C ILE A 1236 15.88 3.37 -3.60
N ALA A 1237 16.01 2.57 -4.66
CA ALA A 1237 14.89 1.96 -5.37
C ALA A 1237 15.31 0.65 -6.05
N ASP A 1238 14.36 -0.08 -6.61
CA ASP A 1238 14.59 -1.27 -7.44
C ASP A 1238 14.06 -1.06 -8.87
N ASP A 1239 14.36 -2.00 -9.78
CA ASP A 1239 13.91 -1.90 -11.18
C ASP A 1239 12.38 -1.88 -11.30
N LYS A 1240 11.67 -2.63 -10.45
CA LYS A 1240 10.20 -2.68 -10.39
C LYS A 1240 9.56 -1.32 -10.10
N THR A 1241 10.23 -0.51 -9.28
CA THR A 1241 9.78 0.86 -8.99
C THR A 1241 9.67 1.68 -10.29
N PHE A 1242 10.67 1.57 -11.17
CA PHE A 1242 10.69 2.29 -12.45
C PHE A 1242 9.69 1.75 -13.46
N GLU A 1243 9.51 0.43 -13.51
CA GLU A 1243 8.47 -0.22 -14.32
C GLU A 1243 7.07 0.30 -13.93
N SER A 1244 6.79 0.43 -12.62
CA SER A 1244 5.48 0.88 -12.13
C SER A 1244 5.13 2.33 -12.50
N VAL A 1245 6.13 3.20 -12.64
CA VAL A 1245 5.94 4.62 -13.01
C VAL A 1245 6.06 4.86 -14.52
N GLY A 1246 6.43 3.84 -15.30
CA GLY A 1246 6.56 3.94 -16.76
C GLY A 1246 7.69 4.87 -17.22
N TRP A 1247 8.74 5.04 -16.41
CA TRP A 1247 9.85 5.93 -16.76
C TRP A 1247 10.90 5.18 -17.59
N PRO A 1248 11.40 5.79 -18.68
CA PRO A 1248 12.50 5.20 -19.44
C PRO A 1248 13.76 5.12 -18.58
N ARG A 1249 14.48 4.01 -18.71
CA ARG A 1249 15.78 3.81 -18.07
C ARG A 1249 16.86 4.51 -18.88
N TYR A 1250 17.74 5.22 -18.18
CA TYR A 1250 18.93 5.85 -18.73
C TYR A 1250 20.13 5.29 -18.00
N ASP A 1251 21.17 4.95 -18.76
CA ASP A 1251 22.48 4.66 -18.19
C ASP A 1251 23.35 5.92 -18.20
N GLN A 1252 24.43 5.92 -17.41
CA GLN A 1252 25.32 7.07 -17.36
C GLN A 1252 26.06 7.31 -18.69
N GLU A 1253 26.24 6.28 -19.51
CA GLU A 1253 27.02 6.32 -20.76
C GLU A 1253 26.24 6.93 -21.94
N SER A 1254 24.91 6.83 -21.93
CA SER A 1254 24.00 7.39 -22.94
C SER A 1254 23.75 8.89 -22.75
N LEU A 1255 24.06 9.44 -21.58
CA LEU A 1255 23.89 10.86 -21.27
C LEU A 1255 25.09 11.66 -21.80
N ARG A 1256 24.83 12.58 -22.74
CA ARG A 1256 25.85 13.53 -23.23
C ARG A 1256 26.06 14.65 -22.21
N VAL A 1257 27.32 14.96 -21.89
CA VAL A 1257 27.69 16.12 -21.07
C VAL A 1257 27.84 17.34 -21.95
N THR A 1258 26.92 18.31 -21.88
CA THR A 1258 27.05 19.56 -22.65
C THR A 1258 27.77 20.68 -21.90
N ALA A 1259 27.93 20.60 -20.57
CA ALA A 1259 28.75 21.55 -19.80
C ALA A 1259 29.29 20.95 -18.47
N LYS A 1260 30.49 21.36 -18.06
CA LYS A 1260 31.06 21.11 -16.72
C LYS A 1260 31.24 22.44 -15.99
N GLU A 1261 30.65 22.61 -14.81
CA GLU A 1261 31.05 23.68 -13.88
C GLU A 1261 32.24 23.25 -13.02
N ALA A 1262 33.08 24.22 -12.65
CA ALA A 1262 34.24 24.00 -11.79
C ALA A 1262 33.79 23.71 -10.34
N GLY A 1263 33.78 22.44 -9.94
CA GLY A 1263 33.61 22.08 -8.52
C GLY A 1263 32.82 20.81 -8.21
N GLY A 1264 32.24 20.11 -9.18
CA GLY A 1264 31.54 18.86 -8.91
C GLY A 1264 30.69 18.38 -10.08
N THR A 1265 30.76 17.08 -10.34
CA THR A 1265 30.20 16.43 -11.51
C THR A 1265 28.69 16.57 -11.60
N ARG A 1266 28.17 17.09 -12.72
CA ARG A 1266 26.77 17.00 -13.13
C ARG A 1266 26.72 16.45 -14.55
N TYR A 1267 26.07 15.30 -14.71
CA TYR A 1267 25.80 14.67 -16.00
C TYR A 1267 24.36 15.00 -16.41
N ALA A 1268 24.13 15.07 -17.72
CA ALA A 1268 22.91 15.51 -18.39
C ALA A 1268 22.58 17.01 -18.25
N ILE A 1269 23.02 17.75 -19.26
CA ILE A 1269 22.28 18.90 -19.82
C ILE A 1269 22.19 18.58 -21.29
#